data_AF-A0A5N6V2V9-F1
#
_entry.id   AF-A0A5N6V2V9-F1
#
_cell.length_a   1.000
_cell.length_b   1.000
_cell.length_c   1.000
_cell.angle_alpha   90.00
_cell.angle_beta   90.00
_cell.angle_gamma   90.00
#
_symmetry.space_group_name_H-M   'P 1'
#
loop_
_entity.id
_entity.type
_entity.pdbx_description
1 polymer ?
#
loop_
_entity_poly.entity_id
_entity_poly.type
_entity_poly.pdbx_seq_one_letter_code
_entity_poly.pdbx_strand_id
1 'polypeptide(L)'
;MAIQKKHGKGRLDKWYRLAKEKGYRARAAFKLIQLNKKYGFLEKSKVVLDLCAAPGSWCQVAAECMPAQSIIIGVDLAPIKPIPRVITFQSDITTEKCRTTIRQHLKHWKADTVLHDGAPNVGTAWVQDAFSQAELVLQSMKLATEFLVEGGTFVTKVFRSKDYNALLWVFKQLFTSVEATKPPSSRNVSAEIFVVCRGFKAPKRMDPKFLDPKHVFAELADPTPNNEARVFDPEKKKRKRDGYEEGDWTQFKEIPVTEFINTTDPIAILGQYNKLSFQQPLNGDIALSTLNRLEETTDEIRTCCEDLKVLGKKEFRNLLRWRLKVREKFGLVVKKGGQAKKDEPEEVAEIAPMDEELAIQEELQRLREKESSKAKKERRKENEKKRKEIVRMQMHMTTPMDIGMEQIGPLGDDAPFSLKRVEREGARDTIAAGKEVTIESESEDSETDVDAESDDEGDRLERELDSLYEQYQDRKEDKDTKLRAKKARKDFEADEWEGFSESGNEESDNEDSEFGTANAMSVAPPKNGTLSNNAAMFFDQDIFQGLEDVDDVEDEHADEDSVIEVNENDNDHMEIDNPVPKKQKAKDAKTGTQMVLDSSDEEPEELDEPRKENGQLDIDIITAEAMALAQQMASGEKKSHDVMDDGFNRYSFRDVDGLPEWFLDDETKHSKQNRPITKAAAAAIKEKMRAINARPIKKVMEAKGRKKFKAAQKLEKLRKKSALLADDEALSERDKSQAISKLMSKATKKKPKQQVKLVVAKGNNRGISGRPRGVKGKYKIVDSRMKKDVRAQKRLAKKKQK
;
A
#
# COMPACT_ATOMS: atom_id res chain seq x y z
N MET A 1 -37.63 -27.68 -5.64
CA MET A 1 -36.84 -26.70 -6.43
C MET A 1 -35.41 -26.67 -5.91
N ALA A 2 -34.40 -26.79 -6.78
CA ALA A 2 -32.99 -26.75 -6.35
C ALA A 2 -32.49 -25.30 -6.25
N ILE A 3 -32.15 -24.84 -5.04
CA ILE A 3 -31.59 -23.48 -4.83
C ILE A 3 -30.19 -23.42 -5.42
N GLN A 4 -30.05 -22.77 -6.58
CA GLN A 4 -28.74 -22.51 -7.18
C GLN A 4 -27.91 -21.61 -6.24
N LYS A 5 -26.89 -22.19 -5.59
CA LYS A 5 -25.90 -21.44 -4.80
C LYS A 5 -25.21 -20.42 -5.71
N LYS A 6 -25.65 -19.16 -5.64
CA LYS A 6 -25.13 -18.01 -6.42
C LYS A 6 -23.61 -17.99 -6.36
N HIS A 7 -22.97 -18.41 -7.44
CA HIS A 7 -21.51 -18.48 -7.53
C HIS A 7 -20.93 -17.06 -7.60
N GLY A 8 -20.67 -16.48 -6.43
CA GLY A 8 -20.02 -15.17 -6.29
C GLY A 8 -18.64 -15.20 -6.95
N LYS A 9 -18.54 -14.66 -8.17
CA LYS A 9 -17.30 -14.64 -8.97
C LYS A 9 -16.14 -13.86 -8.32
N GLY A 10 -16.39 -13.14 -7.23
CA GLY A 10 -15.37 -12.52 -6.36
C GLY A 10 -14.87 -13.39 -5.18
N ARG A 11 -15.38 -14.62 -4.97
CA ARG A 11 -14.98 -15.45 -3.80
C ARG A 11 -13.54 -15.99 -3.89
N LEU A 12 -13.00 -16.09 -5.11
CA LEU A 12 -11.71 -16.71 -5.45
C LEU A 12 -10.67 -15.63 -5.82
N ASP A 13 -9.97 -15.12 -4.81
CA ASP A 13 -8.98 -14.05 -4.93
C ASP A 13 -7.54 -14.57 -5.12
N LYS A 14 -6.57 -13.64 -5.18
CA LYS A 14 -5.13 -13.95 -5.33
C LYS A 14 -4.66 -15.00 -4.31
N TRP A 15 -4.98 -14.79 -3.03
CA TRP A 15 -4.53 -15.66 -1.93
C TRP A 15 -5.16 -17.06 -1.97
N TYR A 16 -6.38 -17.22 -2.50
CA TYR A 16 -6.94 -18.55 -2.76
C TYR A 16 -6.16 -19.31 -3.86
N ARG A 17 -5.81 -18.62 -4.96
CA ARG A 17 -5.05 -19.25 -6.06
C ARG A 17 -3.64 -19.61 -5.63
N LEU A 18 -2.94 -18.66 -5.00
CA LEU A 18 -1.60 -18.88 -4.47
C LEU A 18 -1.55 -20.00 -3.41
N ALA A 19 -2.65 -20.24 -2.67
CA ALA A 19 -2.77 -21.37 -1.75
C ALA A 19 -2.83 -22.70 -2.50
N LYS A 20 -3.59 -22.77 -3.60
CA LYS A 20 -3.65 -23.96 -4.46
C LYS A 20 -2.37 -24.19 -5.24
N GLU A 21 -1.69 -23.13 -5.67
CA GLU A 21 -0.38 -23.18 -6.34
C GLU A 21 0.72 -23.68 -5.38
N LYS A 22 0.67 -23.32 -4.09
CA LYS A 22 1.60 -23.80 -3.04
C LYS A 22 1.16 -25.09 -2.32
N GLY A 23 0.02 -25.69 -2.65
CA GLY A 23 -0.48 -26.90 -1.95
C GLY A 23 -1.10 -26.66 -0.55
N TYR A 24 -1.24 -25.42 -0.09
CA TYR A 24 -1.97 -25.11 1.15
C TYR A 24 -3.46 -25.44 1.04
N ARG A 25 -4.02 -26.02 2.10
CA ARG A 25 -5.42 -26.43 2.18
C ARG A 25 -6.40 -25.26 2.08
N ALA A 26 -6.04 -24.11 2.63
CA ALA A 26 -6.83 -22.88 2.59
C ALA A 26 -5.96 -21.62 2.55
N ARG A 27 -6.55 -20.51 2.07
CA ARG A 27 -5.94 -19.17 2.02
C ARG A 27 -5.47 -18.62 3.39
N ALA A 28 -5.96 -19.20 4.49
CA ALA A 28 -5.62 -18.78 5.84
C ALA A 28 -4.14 -18.98 6.18
N ALA A 29 -3.44 -19.91 5.51
CA ALA A 29 -1.99 -20.08 5.61
C ALA A 29 -1.24 -18.75 5.43
N PHE A 30 -1.61 -17.92 4.45
CA PHE A 30 -0.96 -16.61 4.22
C PHE A 30 -1.20 -15.59 5.33
N LYS A 31 -2.22 -15.76 6.18
CA LYS A 31 -2.39 -14.94 7.38
C LYS A 31 -1.27 -15.24 8.37
N LEU A 32 -1.08 -16.52 8.69
CA LEU A 32 -0.06 -16.97 9.65
C LEU A 32 1.35 -16.70 9.12
N ILE A 33 1.63 -16.95 7.83
CA ILE A 33 2.93 -16.59 7.21
C ILE A 33 3.22 -15.09 7.33
N GLN A 34 2.22 -14.22 7.15
CA GLN A 34 2.39 -12.76 7.26
C GLN A 34 2.49 -12.28 8.71
N LEU A 35 1.82 -12.93 9.65
CA LEU A 35 1.96 -12.66 11.09
C LEU A 35 3.33 -13.12 11.59
N ASN A 36 3.77 -14.33 11.24
CA ASN A 36 5.10 -14.80 11.59
C ASN A 36 6.20 -13.92 10.97
N LYS A 37 6.09 -13.51 9.69
CA LYS A 37 7.04 -12.55 9.10
C LYS A 37 7.08 -11.18 9.80
N LYS A 38 6.02 -10.75 10.50
CA LYS A 38 6.06 -9.53 11.33
C LYS A 38 6.66 -9.78 12.73
N TYR A 39 6.49 -10.96 13.30
CA TYR A 39 6.66 -11.20 14.74
C TYR A 39 7.63 -12.31 15.17
N GLY A 40 8.10 -13.16 14.24
CA GLY A 40 9.18 -14.15 14.48
C GLY A 40 8.89 -15.28 15.48
N PHE A 41 7.63 -15.56 15.81
CA PHE A 41 7.29 -16.48 16.92
C PHE A 41 7.38 -17.98 16.57
N LEU A 42 7.14 -18.39 15.33
CA LEU A 42 7.15 -19.83 14.97
C LEU A 42 8.57 -20.40 14.88
N GLU A 43 9.52 -19.65 14.36
CA GLU A 43 10.90 -20.12 14.11
C GLU A 43 11.63 -20.50 15.40
N LYS A 44 11.29 -19.84 16.52
CA LYS A 44 11.82 -20.15 17.86
C LYS A 44 10.97 -21.13 18.67
N SER A 45 9.75 -21.44 18.23
CA SER A 45 8.84 -22.34 18.95
C SER A 45 9.22 -23.80 18.71
N LYS A 46 9.32 -24.59 19.79
CA LYS A 46 9.46 -26.06 19.76
C LYS A 46 8.09 -26.73 19.80
N VAL A 47 7.13 -26.14 20.51
CA VAL A 47 5.80 -26.70 20.76
C VAL A 47 4.70 -25.70 20.36
N VAL A 48 3.81 -26.12 19.45
CA VAL A 48 2.65 -25.31 18.99
C VAL A 48 1.35 -26.06 19.18
N LEU A 49 0.34 -25.33 19.66
CA LEU A 49 -1.05 -25.79 19.78
C LEU A 49 -1.94 -24.92 18.89
N ASP A 50 -2.53 -25.50 17.84
CA ASP A 50 -3.40 -24.84 16.85
C ASP A 50 -4.87 -25.17 17.17
N LEU A 51 -5.64 -24.18 17.62
CA LEU A 51 -7.02 -24.32 18.11
C LEU A 51 -8.02 -23.83 17.06
N CYS A 52 -9.10 -24.61 16.86
CA CYS A 52 -10.02 -24.45 15.72
C CYS A 52 -9.25 -24.50 14.38
N ALA A 53 -8.36 -25.48 14.27
CA ALA A 53 -7.38 -25.56 13.20
C ALA A 53 -7.93 -25.95 11.82
N ALA A 54 -9.16 -26.47 11.70
CA ALA A 54 -9.66 -27.06 10.44
C ALA A 54 -9.72 -26.03 9.29
N PRO A 55 -9.22 -26.38 8.08
CA PRO A 55 -8.87 -27.71 7.58
C PRO A 55 -7.40 -28.14 7.83
N GLY A 56 -6.68 -27.48 8.73
CA GLY A 56 -5.27 -27.70 9.05
C GLY A 56 -4.31 -26.80 8.27
N SER A 57 -4.76 -25.63 7.80
CA SER A 57 -3.90 -24.72 7.02
C SER A 57 -2.91 -23.90 7.84
N TRP A 58 -3.10 -23.82 9.16
CA TRP A 58 -2.16 -23.18 10.08
C TRP A 58 -1.12 -24.21 10.58
N CYS A 59 -1.58 -25.39 11.01
CA CYS A 59 -0.78 -26.62 11.14
C CYS A 59 0.26 -26.84 10.00
N GLN A 60 -0.13 -26.68 8.72
CA GLN A 60 0.81 -26.78 7.58
C GLN A 60 1.95 -25.76 7.65
N VAL A 61 1.63 -24.49 7.96
CA VAL A 61 2.61 -23.41 8.04
C VAL A 61 3.49 -23.57 9.28
N ALA A 62 2.93 -24.03 10.41
CA ALA A 62 3.71 -24.37 11.59
C ALA A 62 4.73 -25.48 11.27
N ALA A 63 4.33 -26.55 10.57
CA ALA A 63 5.24 -27.61 10.15
C ALA A 63 6.31 -27.15 9.16
N GLU A 64 6.03 -26.16 8.31
CA GLU A 64 7.00 -25.57 7.39
C GLU A 64 7.97 -24.58 8.06
N CYS A 65 7.55 -23.86 9.12
CA CYS A 65 8.35 -22.82 9.78
C CYS A 65 9.08 -23.29 11.06
N MET A 66 8.62 -24.36 11.72
CA MET A 66 9.21 -24.83 12.99
C MET A 66 10.34 -25.86 12.77
N PRO A 67 11.35 -25.91 13.65
CA PRO A 67 12.45 -26.88 13.61
C PRO A 67 11.99 -28.35 13.49
N ALA A 68 12.80 -29.21 12.87
CA ALA A 68 12.39 -30.56 12.48
C ALA A 68 11.75 -31.41 13.61
N GLN A 69 12.28 -31.28 14.84
CA GLN A 69 11.84 -32.01 16.04
C GLN A 69 10.65 -31.36 16.78
N SER A 70 9.99 -30.36 16.18
CA SER A 70 8.84 -29.66 16.76
C SER A 70 7.63 -30.56 17.06
N ILE A 71 6.98 -30.34 18.21
CA ILE A 71 5.67 -30.94 18.52
C ILE A 71 4.57 -29.96 18.09
N ILE A 72 3.70 -30.37 17.17
CA ILE A 72 2.59 -29.56 16.67
C ILE A 72 1.29 -30.33 16.89
N ILE A 73 0.36 -29.73 17.64
CA ILE A 73 -0.93 -30.33 18.00
C ILE A 73 -2.06 -29.46 17.41
N GLY A 74 -2.86 -30.03 16.50
CA GLY A 74 -4.02 -29.38 15.91
C GLY A 74 -5.34 -29.94 16.45
N VAL A 75 -6.19 -29.06 16.98
CA VAL A 75 -7.49 -29.41 17.59
C VAL A 75 -8.63 -28.70 16.87
N ASP A 76 -9.66 -29.45 16.49
CA ASP A 76 -10.89 -28.90 15.91
C ASP A 76 -12.10 -29.81 16.15
N LEU A 77 -13.31 -29.25 16.08
CA LEU A 77 -14.58 -29.98 16.15
C LEU A 77 -14.83 -30.81 14.89
N ALA A 78 -14.25 -30.44 13.75
CA ALA A 78 -14.31 -31.14 12.48
C ALA A 78 -13.03 -31.97 12.22
N PRO A 79 -13.13 -33.14 11.56
CA PRO A 79 -11.99 -34.02 11.34
C PRO A 79 -10.97 -33.40 10.36
N ILE A 80 -9.75 -33.16 10.85
CA ILE A 80 -8.61 -32.71 10.05
C ILE A 80 -7.97 -33.92 9.36
N LYS A 81 -7.73 -33.85 8.04
CA LYS A 81 -6.94 -34.90 7.35
C LYS A 81 -5.49 -34.88 7.87
N PRO A 82 -4.82 -36.02 8.09
CA PRO A 82 -3.45 -36.05 8.60
C PRO A 82 -2.47 -35.12 7.85
N ILE A 83 -1.51 -34.55 8.56
CA ILE A 83 -0.43 -33.69 8.02
C ILE A 83 0.90 -34.28 8.55
N PRO A 84 1.94 -34.45 7.72
CA PRO A 84 3.27 -34.87 8.21
C PRO A 84 3.79 -33.94 9.32
N ARG A 85 4.46 -34.51 10.34
CA ARG A 85 4.95 -33.80 11.55
C ARG A 85 3.89 -33.11 12.41
N VAL A 86 2.58 -33.36 12.21
CA VAL A 86 1.51 -32.78 13.05
C VAL A 86 0.61 -33.86 13.64
N ILE A 87 0.40 -33.80 14.96
CA ILE A 87 -0.60 -34.58 15.67
C ILE A 87 -1.94 -33.84 15.55
N THR A 88 -2.99 -34.49 15.04
CA THR A 88 -4.32 -33.87 14.94
C THR A 88 -5.41 -34.80 15.47
N PHE A 89 -6.28 -34.29 16.34
CA PHE A 89 -7.43 -35.04 16.84
C PHE A 89 -8.71 -34.18 16.86
N GLN A 90 -9.86 -34.85 16.81
CA GLN A 90 -11.18 -34.20 16.80
C GLN A 90 -11.69 -34.03 18.23
N SER A 91 -11.98 -32.79 18.65
CA SER A 91 -12.50 -32.50 19.98
C SER A 91 -13.11 -31.10 20.09
N ASP A 92 -13.97 -30.91 21.08
CA ASP A 92 -14.50 -29.61 21.46
C ASP A 92 -13.60 -28.99 22.56
N ILE A 93 -13.04 -27.80 22.28
CA ILE A 93 -12.11 -27.09 23.17
C ILE A 93 -12.72 -26.68 24.52
N THR A 94 -14.05 -26.67 24.66
CA THR A 94 -14.73 -26.38 25.92
C THR A 94 -14.69 -27.57 26.90
N THR A 95 -14.45 -28.79 26.40
CA THR A 95 -14.58 -30.03 27.18
C THR A 95 -13.31 -30.44 27.92
N GLU A 96 -13.45 -30.97 29.14
CA GLU A 96 -12.31 -31.49 29.92
C GLU A 96 -11.64 -32.71 29.25
N LYS A 97 -12.41 -33.46 28.42
CA LYS A 97 -11.85 -34.52 27.58
C LYS A 97 -10.78 -33.98 26.63
N CYS A 98 -11.04 -32.83 25.99
CA CYS A 98 -10.06 -32.17 25.13
C CYS A 98 -8.79 -31.80 25.90
N ARG A 99 -8.92 -31.11 27.05
CA ARG A 99 -7.78 -30.75 27.91
C ARG A 99 -6.96 -31.97 28.32
N THR A 100 -7.63 -33.06 28.71
CA THR A 100 -6.99 -34.34 29.04
C THR A 100 -6.20 -34.92 27.86
N THR A 101 -6.76 -34.90 26.64
CA THR A 101 -6.05 -35.37 25.43
C THR A 101 -4.87 -34.46 25.04
N ILE A 102 -4.99 -33.14 25.20
CA ILE A 102 -3.85 -32.21 25.02
C ILE A 102 -2.73 -32.54 26.02
N ARG A 103 -3.08 -32.72 27.31
CA ARG A 103 -2.14 -33.06 28.39
C ARG A 103 -1.43 -34.40 28.14
N GLN A 104 -2.13 -35.40 27.59
CA GLN A 104 -1.55 -36.69 27.18
C GLN A 104 -0.53 -36.56 26.04
N HIS A 105 -0.76 -35.67 25.06
CA HIS A 105 0.16 -35.45 23.94
C HIS A 105 1.36 -34.57 24.32
N LEU A 106 1.16 -33.54 25.15
CA LEU A 106 2.21 -32.64 25.64
C LEU A 106 3.11 -33.30 26.71
N LYS A 107 2.57 -34.21 27.51
CA LYS A 107 3.22 -34.87 28.65
C LYS A 107 3.72 -33.87 29.70
N HIS A 108 4.99 -33.48 29.63
CA HIS A 108 5.67 -32.53 30.52
C HIS A 108 6.02 -31.21 29.84
N TRP A 109 5.84 -31.10 28.52
CA TRP A 109 6.08 -29.85 27.78
C TRP A 109 4.90 -28.89 27.91
N LYS A 110 5.19 -27.60 27.89
CA LYS A 110 4.21 -26.54 27.62
C LYS A 110 4.31 -26.09 26.16
N ALA A 111 3.28 -25.42 25.66
CA ALA A 111 3.31 -24.78 24.35
C ALA A 111 4.08 -23.46 24.42
N ASP A 112 4.96 -23.21 23.43
CA ASP A 112 5.64 -21.92 23.28
C ASP A 112 4.73 -20.89 22.60
N THR A 113 3.94 -21.37 21.64
CA THR A 113 2.92 -20.58 20.94
C THR A 113 1.59 -21.33 20.86
N VAL A 114 0.48 -20.65 21.23
CA VAL A 114 -0.89 -21.12 21.01
C VAL A 114 -1.55 -20.26 19.92
N LEU A 115 -2.19 -20.90 18.94
CA LEU A 115 -2.78 -20.28 17.74
C LEU A 115 -4.30 -20.49 17.69
N HIS A 116 -5.03 -19.53 17.09
CA HIS A 116 -6.49 -19.60 16.92
C HIS A 116 -7.00 -18.74 15.72
N ASP A 117 -7.42 -19.34 14.59
CA ASP A 117 -8.19 -18.67 13.48
C ASP A 117 -9.71 -18.92 13.60
N GLY A 118 -10.17 -19.37 14.78
CA GLY A 118 -11.55 -19.79 15.06
C GLY A 118 -12.59 -18.72 14.77
N ALA A 119 -13.68 -19.16 14.14
CA ALA A 119 -14.84 -18.32 13.82
C ALA A 119 -16.12 -19.19 13.76
N PRO A 120 -17.26 -18.68 14.28
CA PRO A 120 -18.54 -19.38 14.19
C PRO A 120 -19.08 -19.41 12.74
N ASN A 121 -20.18 -20.14 12.54
CA ASN A 121 -20.88 -20.25 11.26
C ASN A 121 -21.63 -18.94 10.90
N VAL A 122 -20.86 -17.91 10.51
CA VAL A 122 -21.35 -16.55 10.20
C VAL A 122 -22.49 -16.58 9.19
N GLY A 123 -23.63 -15.96 9.54
CA GLY A 123 -24.82 -15.89 8.70
C GLY A 123 -26.14 -15.75 9.47
N THR A 124 -26.13 -15.57 10.80
CA THR A 124 -27.35 -15.43 11.61
C THR A 124 -27.73 -13.95 11.74
N ALA A 125 -27.22 -13.27 12.77
CA ALA A 125 -27.22 -11.83 12.93
C ALA A 125 -25.82 -11.38 13.34
N TRP A 126 -25.33 -10.26 12.79
CA TRP A 126 -23.95 -9.81 13.01
C TRP A 126 -23.56 -9.68 14.49
N VAL A 127 -24.50 -9.27 15.35
CA VAL A 127 -24.27 -9.14 16.81
C VAL A 127 -24.05 -10.51 17.46
N GLN A 128 -24.88 -11.51 17.13
CA GLN A 128 -24.76 -12.88 17.65
C GLN A 128 -23.51 -13.58 17.09
N ASP A 129 -23.30 -13.50 15.77
CA ASP A 129 -22.12 -14.05 15.09
C ASP A 129 -20.80 -13.45 15.64
N ALA A 130 -20.82 -12.21 16.15
CA ALA A 130 -19.68 -11.56 16.77
C ALA A 130 -19.52 -11.92 18.26
N PHE A 131 -20.61 -11.95 19.05
CA PHE A 131 -20.57 -12.34 20.45
C PHE A 131 -20.07 -13.79 20.64
N SER A 132 -20.62 -14.74 19.86
CA SER A 132 -20.14 -16.14 19.89
C SER A 132 -18.70 -16.28 19.40
N GLN A 133 -18.17 -15.32 18.63
CA GLN A 133 -16.74 -15.28 18.28
C GLN A 133 -15.90 -14.78 19.46
N ALA A 134 -16.37 -13.77 20.19
CA ALA A 134 -15.71 -13.27 21.40
C ALA A 134 -15.70 -14.31 22.54
N GLU A 135 -16.80 -15.05 22.72
CA GLU A 135 -16.89 -16.18 23.64
C GLU A 135 -15.91 -17.31 23.28
N LEU A 136 -15.87 -17.72 22.00
CA LEU A 136 -14.91 -18.72 21.51
C LEU A 136 -13.45 -18.28 21.76
N VAL A 137 -13.16 -16.99 21.57
CA VAL A 137 -11.85 -16.40 21.88
C VAL A 137 -11.53 -16.49 23.37
N LEU A 138 -12.49 -16.23 24.27
CA LEU A 138 -12.27 -16.35 25.71
C LEU A 138 -12.07 -17.82 26.16
N GLN A 139 -12.78 -18.77 25.56
CA GLN A 139 -12.55 -20.21 25.81
C GLN A 139 -11.18 -20.67 25.28
N SER A 140 -10.75 -20.19 24.11
CA SER A 140 -9.41 -20.46 23.60
C SER A 140 -8.30 -19.82 24.45
N MET A 141 -8.54 -18.64 25.05
CA MET A 141 -7.66 -18.04 26.06
C MET A 141 -7.61 -18.86 27.35
N LYS A 142 -8.75 -19.32 27.88
CA LYS A 142 -8.82 -20.16 29.09
C LYS A 142 -7.97 -21.44 28.95
N LEU A 143 -7.99 -22.04 27.76
CA LEU A 143 -7.16 -23.19 27.43
C LEU A 143 -5.69 -22.81 27.18
N ALA A 144 -5.41 -21.65 26.58
CA ALA A 144 -4.05 -21.13 26.47
C ALA A 144 -3.41 -20.88 27.85
N THR A 145 -4.13 -20.31 28.82
CA THR A 145 -3.58 -20.02 30.16
C THR A 145 -3.17 -21.28 30.95
N GLU A 146 -3.67 -22.46 30.59
CA GLU A 146 -3.25 -23.74 31.18
C GLU A 146 -1.95 -24.24 30.51
N PHE A 147 -1.94 -24.32 29.18
CA PHE A 147 -0.91 -25.02 28.41
C PHE A 147 0.27 -24.15 27.93
N LEU A 148 0.15 -22.81 27.93
CA LEU A 148 1.19 -21.90 27.46
C LEU A 148 2.32 -21.73 28.51
N VAL A 149 3.56 -21.66 28.02
CA VAL A 149 4.77 -21.39 28.82
C VAL A 149 4.84 -19.90 29.22
N GLU A 150 5.52 -19.60 30.32
CA GLU A 150 5.88 -18.23 30.69
C GLU A 150 6.75 -17.60 29.58
N GLY A 151 6.51 -16.32 29.26
CA GLY A 151 7.10 -15.66 28.09
C GLY A 151 6.42 -16.03 26.75
N GLY A 152 5.58 -17.07 26.72
CA GLY A 152 4.96 -17.62 25.51
C GLY A 152 4.03 -16.65 24.75
N THR A 153 3.69 -17.03 23.51
CA THR A 153 2.88 -16.20 22.59
C THR A 153 1.49 -16.80 22.35
N PHE A 154 0.45 -15.96 22.35
CA PHE A 154 -0.91 -16.32 21.93
C PHE A 154 -1.32 -15.49 20.71
N VAL A 155 -1.74 -16.15 19.63
CA VAL A 155 -2.20 -15.49 18.39
C VAL A 155 -3.64 -15.86 18.13
N THR A 156 -4.54 -14.90 18.31
CA THR A 156 -5.98 -15.13 18.18
C THR A 156 -6.62 -14.20 17.15
N LYS A 157 -7.54 -14.76 16.37
CA LYS A 157 -8.49 -13.99 15.58
C LYS A 157 -9.59 -13.42 16.46
N VAL A 158 -9.95 -12.17 16.20
CA VAL A 158 -11.09 -11.50 16.82
C VAL A 158 -11.91 -10.80 15.73
N PHE A 159 -13.23 -10.71 15.90
CA PHE A 159 -14.06 -9.79 15.12
C PHE A 159 -14.15 -8.43 15.84
N ARG A 160 -14.08 -7.33 15.07
CA ARG A 160 -14.29 -5.98 15.64
C ARG A 160 -15.78 -5.78 15.98
N SER A 161 -16.11 -5.96 17.26
CA SER A 161 -17.44 -5.79 17.86
C SER A 161 -17.43 -4.75 19.01
N LYS A 162 -18.51 -4.64 19.79
CA LYS A 162 -18.56 -3.87 21.06
C LYS A 162 -17.56 -4.43 22.08
N ASP A 163 -17.48 -5.75 22.13
CA ASP A 163 -16.83 -6.59 23.14
C ASP A 163 -15.31 -6.72 22.92
N TYR A 164 -14.82 -6.30 21.74
CA TYR A 164 -13.41 -6.29 21.36
C TYR A 164 -12.51 -5.58 22.40
N ASN A 165 -12.99 -4.48 22.99
CA ASN A 165 -12.22 -3.73 23.98
C ASN A 165 -12.08 -4.50 25.32
N ALA A 166 -13.10 -5.26 25.72
CA ALA A 166 -13.06 -6.09 26.93
C ALA A 166 -12.06 -7.24 26.76
N LEU A 167 -12.07 -7.93 25.61
CA LEU A 167 -11.05 -8.93 25.26
C LEU A 167 -9.64 -8.34 25.27
N LEU A 168 -9.45 -7.15 24.69
CA LEU A 168 -8.15 -6.50 24.64
C LEU A 168 -7.64 -6.11 26.03
N TRP A 169 -8.53 -5.73 26.95
CA TRP A 169 -8.19 -5.49 28.36
C TRP A 169 -7.80 -6.79 29.08
N VAL A 170 -8.59 -7.86 28.92
CA VAL A 170 -8.27 -9.21 29.45
C VAL A 170 -6.87 -9.64 29.03
N PHE A 171 -6.52 -9.46 27.75
CA PHE A 171 -5.20 -9.84 27.23
C PHE A 171 -4.05 -9.02 27.83
N LYS A 172 -4.25 -7.71 28.05
CA LYS A 172 -3.22 -6.82 28.62
C LYS A 172 -2.84 -7.15 30.06
N GLN A 173 -3.74 -7.75 30.84
CA GLN A 173 -3.38 -8.22 32.18
C GLN A 173 -2.51 -9.47 32.12
N LEU A 174 -2.79 -10.40 31.20
CA LEU A 174 -2.13 -11.71 31.11
C LEU A 174 -0.81 -11.71 30.32
N PHE A 175 -0.57 -10.72 29.45
CA PHE A 175 0.59 -10.65 28.56
C PHE A 175 1.30 -9.29 28.68
N THR A 176 2.60 -9.24 28.42
CA THR A 176 3.38 -7.98 28.48
C THR A 176 3.14 -7.10 27.26
N SER A 177 2.99 -7.68 26.06
CA SER A 177 2.76 -6.95 24.81
C SER A 177 1.55 -7.50 24.07
N VAL A 178 0.61 -6.63 23.70
CA VAL A 178 -0.65 -7.01 23.03
C VAL A 178 -0.88 -6.10 21.82
N GLU A 179 -0.64 -6.64 20.62
CA GLU A 179 -0.75 -5.89 19.36
C GLU A 179 -1.87 -6.42 18.47
N ALA A 180 -2.71 -5.53 17.95
CA ALA A 180 -3.76 -5.86 17.00
C ALA A 180 -3.33 -5.54 15.54
N THR A 181 -3.10 -6.57 14.73
CA THR A 181 -2.65 -6.48 13.33
C THR A 181 -3.68 -7.09 12.38
N LYS A 182 -3.87 -6.47 11.20
CA LYS A 182 -4.67 -7.05 10.10
C LYS A 182 -3.76 -7.39 8.92
N PRO A 183 -3.45 -8.68 8.65
CA PRO A 183 -2.50 -9.06 7.61
C PRO A 183 -3.05 -8.78 6.20
N PRO A 184 -2.22 -8.44 5.19
CA PRO A 184 -2.66 -8.17 3.80
C PRO A 184 -3.35 -9.32 3.06
N SER A 185 -3.32 -10.53 3.63
CA SER A 185 -4.08 -11.71 3.18
C SER A 185 -5.46 -11.87 3.84
N SER A 186 -5.79 -11.02 4.82
CA SER A 186 -7.16 -10.79 5.28
C SER A 186 -8.02 -10.20 4.15
N ARG A 187 -9.34 -10.32 4.23
CA ARG A 187 -10.24 -9.55 3.37
C ARG A 187 -10.48 -8.16 3.95
N ASN A 188 -10.39 -7.11 3.14
CA ASN A 188 -10.72 -5.73 3.57
C ASN A 188 -12.18 -5.65 4.09
N VAL A 189 -13.10 -6.34 3.40
CA VAL A 189 -14.55 -6.40 3.70
C VAL A 189 -14.87 -7.25 4.95
N SER A 190 -13.94 -8.08 5.44
CA SER A 190 -14.16 -8.80 6.71
C SER A 190 -13.79 -7.91 7.90
N ALA A 191 -14.55 -7.98 8.99
CA ALA A 191 -14.18 -7.33 10.25
C ALA A 191 -13.14 -8.13 11.07
N GLU A 192 -12.57 -9.22 10.52
CA GLU A 192 -11.49 -9.98 11.17
C GLU A 192 -10.23 -9.10 11.40
N ILE A 193 -9.67 -9.22 12.59
CA ILE A 193 -8.38 -8.70 13.04
C ILE A 193 -7.67 -9.82 13.81
N PHE A 194 -6.34 -9.79 13.87
CA PHE A 194 -5.55 -10.74 14.64
C PHE A 194 -4.89 -9.99 15.79
N VAL A 195 -5.05 -10.49 17.00
CA VAL A 195 -4.36 -9.99 18.18
C VAL A 195 -3.22 -10.96 18.50
N VAL A 196 -2.01 -10.41 18.58
CA VAL A 196 -0.78 -11.12 18.91
C VAL A 196 -0.37 -10.67 20.30
N CYS A 197 -0.50 -11.57 21.26
CA CYS A 197 -0.16 -11.37 22.65
C CYS A 197 1.18 -12.08 22.91
N ARG A 198 2.23 -11.33 23.26
CA ARG A 198 3.59 -11.83 23.51
C ARG A 198 3.93 -11.67 24.98
N GLY A 199 4.76 -12.56 25.52
CA GLY A 199 5.21 -12.49 26.92
C GLY A 199 4.10 -12.83 27.90
N PHE A 200 3.61 -14.06 27.90
CA PHE A 200 2.65 -14.53 28.90
C PHE A 200 3.23 -14.47 30.31
N LYS A 201 2.53 -13.81 31.25
CA LYS A 201 3.01 -13.56 32.63
C LYS A 201 2.82 -14.72 33.61
N ALA A 202 2.21 -15.82 33.17
CA ALA A 202 1.98 -17.07 33.94
C ALA A 202 1.64 -16.90 35.44
N PRO A 203 0.68 -16.02 35.84
CA PRO A 203 0.47 -15.66 37.24
C PRO A 203 0.04 -16.87 38.09
N LYS A 204 0.75 -17.09 39.22
CA LYS A 204 0.58 -18.26 40.11
C LYS A 204 -0.84 -18.43 40.69
N ARG A 205 -1.65 -17.36 40.72
CA ARG A 205 -3.05 -17.38 41.14
C ARG A 205 -3.87 -16.48 40.22
N MET A 206 -4.91 -17.04 39.62
CA MET A 206 -5.86 -16.36 38.73
C MET A 206 -7.24 -16.30 39.40
N ASP A 207 -7.99 -15.20 39.25
CA ASP A 207 -9.42 -15.18 39.57
C ASP A 207 -10.18 -15.89 38.42
N PRO A 208 -10.98 -16.95 38.68
CA PRO A 208 -11.79 -17.60 37.66
C PRO A 208 -12.70 -16.64 36.88
N LYS A 209 -13.22 -15.58 37.53
CA LYS A 209 -14.09 -14.57 36.89
C LYS A 209 -13.42 -13.88 35.69
N PHE A 210 -12.09 -13.80 35.69
CA PHE A 210 -11.30 -13.17 34.65
C PHE A 210 -11.39 -13.91 33.30
N LEU A 211 -11.80 -15.19 33.31
CA LEU A 211 -11.94 -16.06 32.15
C LEU A 211 -13.38 -16.55 31.94
N ASP A 212 -14.36 -15.95 32.62
CA ASP A 212 -15.77 -16.31 32.52
C ASP A 212 -16.55 -15.27 31.68
N PRO A 213 -17.20 -15.66 30.56
CA PRO A 213 -17.85 -14.73 29.63
C PRO A 213 -18.86 -13.79 30.29
N LYS A 214 -19.58 -14.25 31.33
CA LYS A 214 -20.60 -13.47 32.04
C LYS A 214 -20.05 -12.24 32.76
N HIS A 215 -18.77 -12.25 33.15
CA HIS A 215 -18.13 -11.12 33.82
C HIS A 215 -17.33 -10.27 32.84
N VAL A 216 -16.58 -10.89 31.93
CA VAL A 216 -15.79 -10.19 30.90
C VAL A 216 -16.67 -9.38 29.94
N PHE A 217 -17.88 -9.84 29.64
CA PHE A 217 -18.85 -9.14 28.78
C PHE A 217 -20.02 -8.51 29.57
N ALA A 218 -19.87 -8.29 30.87
CA ALA A 218 -20.80 -7.47 31.62
C ALA A 218 -20.76 -6.04 31.06
N GLU A 219 -21.93 -5.44 30.81
CA GLU A 219 -21.97 -4.06 30.32
C GLU A 219 -21.55 -3.11 31.45
N LEU A 220 -20.50 -2.31 31.19
CA LEU A 220 -20.16 -1.18 32.04
C LEU A 220 -21.37 -0.24 32.09
N ALA A 221 -21.77 0.19 33.29
CA ALA A 221 -22.77 1.23 33.43
C ALA A 221 -22.34 2.46 32.64
N ASP A 222 -23.26 3.06 31.88
CA ASP A 222 -22.99 4.29 31.13
C ASP A 222 -22.41 5.36 32.08
N PRO A 223 -21.31 6.05 31.71
CA PRO A 223 -20.74 7.10 32.55
C PRO A 223 -21.81 8.16 32.81
N THR A 224 -21.92 8.59 34.08
CA THR A 224 -23.03 9.36 34.64
C THR A 224 -23.63 10.31 33.59
N PRO A 225 -24.87 10.05 33.11
CA PRO A 225 -25.35 10.66 31.88
C PRO A 225 -25.32 12.18 32.04
N ASN A 226 -24.76 12.89 31.06
CA ASN A 226 -24.68 14.35 31.13
C ASN A 226 -26.11 14.93 31.14
N ASN A 227 -26.57 15.27 32.34
CA ASN A 227 -27.93 15.75 32.57
C ASN A 227 -28.12 17.17 32.03
N GLU A 228 -27.07 17.97 31.90
CA GLU A 228 -27.11 19.28 31.23
C GLU A 228 -27.57 19.13 29.77
N ALA A 229 -27.07 18.12 29.06
CA ALA A 229 -27.47 17.81 27.69
C ALA A 229 -28.90 17.26 27.60
N ARG A 230 -29.41 16.60 28.64
CA ARG A 230 -30.83 16.18 28.73
C ARG A 230 -31.76 17.36 28.99
N VAL A 231 -31.35 18.32 29.81
CA VAL A 231 -32.14 19.45 30.29
C VAL A 231 -32.14 20.62 29.28
N PHE A 232 -30.97 21.00 28.74
CA PHE A 232 -30.86 22.24 27.97
C PHE A 232 -30.99 22.09 26.45
N ASP A 233 -30.69 20.91 25.89
CA ASP A 233 -30.76 20.64 24.45
C ASP A 233 -31.32 19.22 24.17
N PRO A 234 -32.59 18.95 24.54
CA PRO A 234 -33.18 17.61 24.49
C PRO A 234 -33.28 17.06 23.06
N GLU A 235 -32.37 16.13 22.72
CA GLU A 235 -32.39 15.39 21.45
C GLU A 235 -33.75 14.72 21.22
N LYS A 236 -34.40 14.98 20.07
CA LYS A 236 -35.67 14.38 19.65
C LYS A 236 -35.52 12.89 19.28
N LYS A 237 -35.17 12.06 20.27
CA LYS A 237 -35.00 10.62 20.13
C LYS A 237 -36.34 9.95 19.83
N LYS A 238 -36.39 9.19 18.74
CA LYS A 238 -37.49 8.24 18.51
C LYS A 238 -37.50 7.24 19.66
N ARG A 239 -38.63 7.13 20.37
CA ARG A 239 -38.84 6.16 21.46
C ARG A 239 -38.37 4.76 21.03
N LYS A 240 -37.27 4.29 21.62
CA LYS A 240 -36.94 2.87 21.66
C LYS A 240 -37.85 2.18 22.69
N ARG A 241 -38.04 0.87 22.51
CA ARG A 241 -38.65 0.00 23.53
C ARG A 241 -37.54 -0.65 24.36
N ASP A 242 -36.79 0.21 25.05
CA ASP A 242 -35.93 -0.24 26.14
C ASP A 242 -36.84 -0.56 27.35
N GLY A 243 -36.40 -1.43 28.25
CA GLY A 243 -37.23 -1.98 29.33
C GLY A 243 -37.63 -0.96 30.42
N TYR A 244 -38.47 -1.40 31.35
CA TYR A 244 -38.62 -0.73 32.65
C TYR A 244 -37.35 -0.98 33.50
N GLU A 245 -37.05 -0.06 34.40
CA GLU A 245 -35.98 -0.25 35.39
C GLU A 245 -36.44 -1.29 36.42
N GLU A 246 -35.53 -2.14 36.93
CA GLU A 246 -35.91 -3.24 37.81
C GLU A 246 -36.52 -2.72 39.13
N GLY A 247 -37.83 -2.94 39.28
CA GLY A 247 -38.63 -2.51 40.43
C GLY A 247 -39.54 -1.31 40.19
N ASP A 248 -39.34 -0.53 39.11
CA ASP A 248 -40.12 0.69 38.83
C ASP A 248 -40.95 0.56 37.53
N TRP A 249 -42.22 0.21 37.69
CA TRP A 249 -43.18 0.02 36.61
C TRP A 249 -43.64 1.32 35.94
N THR A 250 -43.18 2.47 36.43
CA THR A 250 -43.69 3.81 36.08
C THR A 250 -42.60 4.70 35.48
N GLN A 251 -42.69 4.97 34.17
CA GLN A 251 -41.81 5.97 33.52
C GLN A 251 -42.05 7.42 34.01
N PHE A 252 -43.12 7.64 34.79
CA PHE A 252 -43.52 8.92 35.35
C PHE A 252 -43.09 9.03 36.82
N LYS A 253 -41.84 9.45 37.03
CA LYS A 253 -41.26 9.78 38.34
C LYS A 253 -41.64 11.19 38.78
N GLU A 254 -42.26 11.30 39.95
CA GLU A 254 -42.47 12.55 40.70
C GLU A 254 -41.45 12.67 41.85
N ILE A 255 -41.22 13.88 42.36
CA ILE A 255 -40.32 14.17 43.50
C ILE A 255 -40.84 15.42 44.24
N PRO A 256 -40.80 15.48 45.59
CA PRO A 256 -41.21 16.69 46.31
C PRO A 256 -40.28 17.88 46.05
N VAL A 257 -40.86 19.07 45.95
CA VAL A 257 -40.13 20.33 45.69
C VAL A 257 -39.02 20.61 46.72
N THR A 258 -39.19 20.18 47.97
CA THR A 258 -38.19 20.33 49.04
C THR A 258 -36.89 19.58 48.75
N GLU A 259 -36.95 18.42 48.12
CA GLU A 259 -35.77 17.63 47.76
C GLU A 259 -34.99 18.29 46.60
N PHE A 260 -35.70 18.89 45.63
CA PHE A 260 -35.09 19.71 44.58
C PHE A 260 -34.37 20.96 45.14
N ILE A 261 -34.89 21.57 46.20
CA ILE A 261 -34.25 22.72 46.86
C ILE A 261 -32.98 22.29 47.61
N ASN A 262 -33.08 21.20 48.39
CA ASN A 262 -32.05 20.77 49.33
C ASN A 262 -30.86 20.05 48.68
N THR A 263 -31.07 19.35 47.56
CA THR A 263 -30.01 18.61 46.84
C THR A 263 -28.87 19.50 46.34
N THR A 264 -27.71 18.89 46.12
CA THR A 264 -26.50 19.55 45.61
C THR A 264 -26.54 19.76 44.10
N ASP A 265 -26.93 18.73 43.32
CA ASP A 265 -27.12 18.80 41.86
C ASP A 265 -28.62 18.90 41.49
N PRO A 266 -29.13 20.11 41.18
CA PRO A 266 -30.50 20.29 40.69
C PRO A 266 -30.69 19.86 39.23
N ILE A 267 -29.63 19.77 38.42
CA ILE A 267 -29.71 19.46 37.00
C ILE A 267 -29.97 17.96 36.80
N ALA A 268 -29.40 17.10 37.64
CA ALA A 268 -29.76 15.69 37.72
C ALA A 268 -31.26 15.47 37.93
N ILE A 269 -31.88 16.19 38.88
CA ILE A 269 -33.33 16.09 39.13
C ILE A 269 -34.13 16.53 37.90
N LEU A 270 -33.83 17.71 37.34
CA LEU A 270 -34.52 18.25 36.17
C LEU A 270 -34.38 17.35 34.93
N GLY A 271 -33.30 16.56 34.82
CA GLY A 271 -33.05 15.62 33.73
C GLY A 271 -33.57 14.18 33.93
N GLN A 272 -34.05 13.84 35.13
CA GLN A 272 -34.53 12.49 35.49
C GLN A 272 -36.04 12.45 35.75
N TYR A 273 -36.56 13.40 36.53
CA TYR A 273 -37.95 13.43 36.97
C TYR A 273 -38.86 14.09 35.93
N ASN A 274 -40.18 14.00 36.14
CA ASN A 274 -41.20 14.54 35.23
C ASN A 274 -41.94 15.74 35.85
N LYS A 275 -42.11 15.73 37.17
CA LYS A 275 -42.92 16.71 37.91
C LYS A 275 -42.35 16.91 39.31
N LEU A 276 -42.30 18.17 39.76
CA LEU A 276 -41.97 18.53 41.13
C LEU A 276 -43.29 18.74 41.91
N SER A 277 -43.56 17.93 42.92
CA SER A 277 -44.82 17.98 43.66
C SER A 277 -44.76 18.97 44.84
N PHE A 278 -45.78 19.83 44.91
CA PHE A 278 -46.06 20.72 46.06
C PHE A 278 -47.03 20.08 47.08
N GLN A 279 -47.32 18.78 46.95
CA GLN A 279 -48.23 18.06 47.83
C GLN A 279 -47.59 17.86 49.21
N GLN A 280 -48.33 18.19 50.27
CA GLN A 280 -47.86 18.00 51.64
C GLN A 280 -48.07 16.54 52.08
N PRO A 281 -47.06 15.87 52.68
CA PRO A 281 -47.29 14.64 53.40
C PRO A 281 -48.15 14.90 54.65
N LEU A 282 -48.81 13.85 55.16
CA LEU A 282 -49.75 13.94 56.30
C LEU A 282 -49.14 14.53 57.59
N ASN A 283 -47.82 14.39 57.77
CA ASN A 283 -47.07 15.16 58.77
C ASN A 283 -46.62 16.47 58.11
N GLY A 284 -47.36 17.56 58.36
CA GLY A 284 -47.20 18.82 57.65
C GLY A 284 -45.81 19.47 57.80
N ASP A 285 -45.05 19.47 56.71
CA ASP A 285 -43.73 20.11 56.63
C ASP A 285 -43.86 21.64 56.54
N ILE A 286 -43.25 22.34 57.50
CA ILE A 286 -43.25 23.80 57.62
C ILE A 286 -42.63 24.45 56.37
N ALA A 287 -41.64 23.81 55.73
CA ALA A 287 -40.98 24.33 54.54
C ALA A 287 -41.94 24.43 53.33
N LEU A 288 -42.80 23.43 53.12
CA LEU A 288 -43.84 23.49 52.07
C LEU A 288 -44.89 24.57 52.33
N SER A 289 -45.22 24.83 53.60
CA SER A 289 -46.15 25.90 53.97
C SER A 289 -45.59 27.31 53.71
N THR A 290 -44.28 27.50 53.82
CA THR A 290 -43.60 28.77 53.52
C THR A 290 -43.33 28.93 52.02
N LEU A 291 -43.00 27.86 51.30
CA LEU A 291 -42.86 27.87 49.83
C LEU A 291 -44.11 28.38 49.10
N ASN A 292 -45.30 28.00 49.60
CA ASN A 292 -46.59 28.44 49.07
C ASN A 292 -47.00 29.87 49.48
N ARG A 293 -46.24 30.53 50.36
CA ARG A 293 -46.47 31.92 50.81
C ARG A 293 -45.38 32.89 50.33
N LEU A 294 -44.36 32.41 49.63
CA LEU A 294 -43.29 33.23 49.06
C LEU A 294 -43.75 33.88 47.75
N GLU A 295 -43.67 35.20 47.69
CA GLU A 295 -43.98 36.03 46.50
C GLU A 295 -43.15 35.65 45.26
N GLU A 296 -42.00 35.00 45.46
CA GLU A 296 -41.13 34.48 44.40
C GLU A 296 -41.69 33.22 43.72
N THR A 297 -42.62 32.50 44.35
CA THR A 297 -43.25 31.28 43.81
C THR A 297 -44.47 31.68 42.97
N THR A 298 -44.22 32.31 41.82
CA THR A 298 -45.27 32.72 40.88
C THR A 298 -46.03 31.53 40.29
N ASP A 299 -47.25 31.75 39.80
CA ASP A 299 -48.03 30.67 39.16
C ASP A 299 -47.33 30.12 37.91
N GLU A 300 -46.54 30.93 37.17
CA GLU A 300 -45.68 30.45 36.08
C GLU A 300 -44.70 29.35 36.55
N ILE A 301 -44.11 29.54 37.73
CA ILE A 301 -43.18 28.57 38.34
C ILE A 301 -43.92 27.31 38.77
N ARG A 302 -45.16 27.44 39.29
CA ARG A 302 -46.00 26.28 39.60
C ARG A 302 -46.31 25.46 38.34
N THR A 303 -46.74 26.09 37.26
CA THR A 303 -46.97 25.41 35.97
C THR A 303 -45.68 24.81 35.39
N CYS A 304 -44.52 25.47 35.56
CA CYS A 304 -43.24 24.88 35.15
C CYS A 304 -42.91 23.59 35.92
N CYS A 305 -43.26 23.51 37.19
CA CYS A 305 -43.06 22.31 38.01
C CYS A 305 -43.99 21.13 37.66
N GLU A 306 -45.10 21.35 36.96
CA GLU A 306 -46.10 20.31 36.65
C GLU A 306 -45.67 19.35 35.53
N ASP A 307 -44.96 19.83 34.49
CA ASP A 307 -44.30 18.99 33.47
C ASP A 307 -42.94 19.57 33.07
N LEU A 308 -41.89 19.05 33.70
CA LEU A 308 -40.50 19.40 33.44
C LEU A 308 -40.05 19.08 32.01
N LYS A 309 -40.70 18.13 31.31
CA LYS A 309 -40.26 17.65 29.98
C LYS A 309 -40.85 18.44 28.82
N VAL A 310 -41.75 19.38 29.10
CA VAL A 310 -42.22 20.41 28.15
C VAL A 310 -41.35 21.67 28.19
N LEU A 311 -40.54 21.86 29.24
CA LEU A 311 -39.76 23.08 29.46
C LEU A 311 -38.61 23.28 28.48
N GLY A 312 -38.30 24.55 28.21
CA GLY A 312 -37.15 24.97 27.44
C GLY A 312 -36.00 25.52 28.29
N LYS A 313 -34.92 25.89 27.59
CA LYS A 313 -33.69 26.46 28.17
C LYS A 313 -33.90 27.81 28.86
N LYS A 314 -35.01 28.51 28.67
CA LYS A 314 -35.35 29.75 29.39
C LYS A 314 -36.05 29.41 30.71
N GLU A 315 -36.94 28.44 30.68
CA GLU A 315 -37.81 27.99 31.76
C GLU A 315 -37.00 27.25 32.83
N PHE A 316 -36.11 26.33 32.44
CA PHE A 316 -35.15 25.71 33.36
C PHE A 316 -34.21 26.72 34.03
N ARG A 317 -33.77 27.77 33.31
CA ARG A 317 -33.01 28.87 33.92
C ARG A 317 -33.85 29.69 34.90
N ASN A 318 -35.16 29.78 34.70
CA ASN A 318 -36.07 30.43 35.66
C ASN A 318 -36.20 29.59 36.94
N LEU A 319 -36.45 28.27 36.82
CA LEU A 319 -36.50 27.34 37.96
C LEU A 319 -35.20 27.33 38.77
N LEU A 320 -34.03 27.36 38.12
CA LEU A 320 -32.74 27.42 38.81
C LEU A 320 -32.51 28.76 39.54
N ARG A 321 -32.95 29.88 38.96
CA ARG A 321 -32.92 31.21 39.62
C ARG A 321 -33.86 31.27 40.82
N TRP A 322 -35.09 30.80 40.66
CA TRP A 322 -36.07 30.69 41.74
C TRP A 322 -35.52 29.82 42.89
N ARG A 323 -34.96 28.64 42.59
CA ARG A 323 -34.32 27.77 43.60
C ARG A 323 -33.20 28.48 44.37
N LEU A 324 -32.39 29.32 43.73
CA LEU A 324 -31.35 30.10 44.41
C LEU A 324 -31.95 31.13 45.38
N LYS A 325 -32.92 31.94 44.93
CA LYS A 325 -33.64 32.90 45.78
C LYS A 325 -34.38 32.23 46.95
N VAL A 326 -34.97 31.06 46.70
CA VAL A 326 -35.62 30.24 47.72
C VAL A 326 -34.59 29.77 48.75
N ARG A 327 -33.47 29.18 48.33
CA ARG A 327 -32.41 28.76 49.26
C ARG A 327 -31.87 29.92 50.09
N GLU A 328 -31.75 31.11 49.51
CA GLU A 328 -31.34 32.33 50.21
C GLU A 328 -32.34 32.70 51.30
N LYS A 329 -33.64 32.77 50.99
CA LYS A 329 -34.71 33.06 51.97
C LYS A 329 -34.88 31.97 53.04
N PHE A 330 -34.49 30.72 52.76
CA PHE A 330 -34.41 29.63 53.75
C PHE A 330 -33.06 29.54 54.50
N GLY A 331 -32.11 30.46 54.28
CA GLY A 331 -30.79 30.44 54.94
C GLY A 331 -29.86 29.31 54.50
N LEU A 332 -30.22 28.54 53.47
CA LEU A 332 -29.48 27.40 52.91
C LEU A 332 -28.36 27.82 51.94
N VAL A 333 -27.90 29.07 52.04
CA VAL A 333 -26.78 29.63 51.27
C VAL A 333 -25.66 30.00 52.24
N VAL A 334 -24.67 29.12 52.36
CA VAL A 334 -23.41 29.45 53.02
C VAL A 334 -22.71 30.52 52.18
N LYS A 335 -22.69 31.77 52.66
CA LYS A 335 -21.78 32.79 52.13
C LYS A 335 -20.34 32.30 52.34
N LYS A 336 -19.67 31.85 51.27
CA LYS A 336 -18.21 31.74 51.30
C LYS A 336 -17.63 33.11 51.66
N GLY A 337 -16.69 33.14 52.59
CA GLY A 337 -16.08 34.38 53.06
C GLY A 337 -15.44 35.16 51.91
N GLY A 338 -15.88 36.41 51.75
CA GLY A 338 -15.37 37.39 50.81
C GLY A 338 -15.67 38.78 51.37
N GLN A 339 -14.72 39.70 51.28
CA GLN A 339 -14.76 40.97 52.02
C GLN A 339 -15.92 41.87 51.57
N ALA A 340 -16.50 42.59 52.52
CA ALA A 340 -17.43 43.66 52.22
C ALA A 340 -16.69 44.86 51.61
N LYS A 341 -17.16 45.33 50.46
CA LYS A 341 -17.08 46.75 50.06
C LYS A 341 -18.49 47.31 50.07
N LYS A 342 -18.60 48.60 50.38
CA LYS A 342 -19.87 49.32 50.56
C LYS A 342 -20.56 49.59 49.23
N ASP A 343 -21.88 49.72 49.30
CA ASP A 343 -22.68 50.46 48.32
C ASP A 343 -22.31 51.96 48.36
N GLU A 344 -22.26 52.60 47.19
CA GLU A 344 -22.38 54.04 46.88
C GLU A 344 -22.92 54.10 45.42
N PRO A 345 -23.60 55.18 44.98
CA PRO A 345 -24.54 55.12 43.85
C PRO A 345 -23.92 55.22 42.45
N GLU A 346 -24.73 54.81 41.46
CA GLU A 346 -24.43 54.82 40.03
C GLU A 346 -24.62 56.24 39.43
N GLU A 347 -23.60 57.09 39.53
CA GLU A 347 -23.54 58.34 38.74
C GLU A 347 -23.05 58.09 37.32
N VAL A 348 -23.70 58.76 36.36
CA VAL A 348 -23.46 58.58 34.91
C VAL A 348 -22.24 59.41 34.48
N ALA A 349 -21.10 58.75 34.34
CA ALA A 349 -19.91 59.34 33.73
C ALA A 349 -20.03 59.36 32.19
N GLU A 350 -19.80 60.52 31.58
CA GLU A 350 -19.96 60.73 30.14
C GLU A 350 -18.83 60.08 29.31
N ILE A 351 -19.17 59.65 28.09
CA ILE A 351 -18.22 59.02 27.16
C ILE A 351 -17.45 60.11 26.41
N ALA A 352 -16.19 60.33 26.80
CA ALA A 352 -15.24 61.05 25.94
C ALA A 352 -14.94 60.22 24.67
N PRO A 353 -14.86 60.84 23.48
CA PRO A 353 -14.51 60.14 22.25
C PRO A 353 -13.06 59.64 22.31
N MET A 354 -12.83 58.43 21.82
CA MET A 354 -11.52 57.76 21.82
C MET A 354 -10.64 58.29 20.70
N ASP A 355 -9.36 58.58 20.98
CA ASP A 355 -8.40 59.09 20.00
C ASP A 355 -8.27 58.15 18.79
N GLU A 356 -8.44 58.70 17.57
CA GLU A 356 -8.41 57.91 16.34
C GLU A 356 -7.09 57.16 16.13
N GLU A 357 -5.97 57.72 16.60
CA GLU A 357 -4.64 57.11 16.48
C GLU A 357 -4.52 55.80 17.30
N LEU A 358 -5.13 55.74 18.49
CA LEU A 358 -5.20 54.53 19.31
C LEU A 358 -6.12 53.47 18.67
N ALA A 359 -7.25 53.89 18.11
CA ALA A 359 -8.16 53.00 17.39
C ALA A 359 -7.50 52.40 16.13
N ILE A 360 -6.74 53.21 15.38
CA ILE A 360 -5.95 52.77 14.23
C ILE A 360 -4.86 51.79 14.66
N GLN A 361 -4.13 52.04 15.75
CA GLN A 361 -3.14 51.09 16.26
C GLN A 361 -3.78 49.74 16.68
N GLU A 362 -4.92 49.76 17.39
CA GLU A 362 -5.59 48.52 17.79
C GLU A 362 -6.11 47.73 16.58
N GLU A 363 -6.65 48.41 15.56
CA GLU A 363 -7.08 47.73 14.32
C GLU A 363 -5.89 47.15 13.55
N LEU A 364 -4.77 47.88 13.44
CA LEU A 364 -3.56 47.42 12.75
C LEU A 364 -2.92 46.22 13.48
N GLN A 365 -2.96 46.19 14.82
CA GLN A 365 -2.58 45.04 15.62
C GLN A 365 -3.53 43.86 15.43
N ARG A 366 -4.86 44.08 15.48
CA ARG A 366 -5.87 43.05 15.17
C ARG A 366 -5.74 42.50 13.75
N LEU A 367 -5.29 43.28 12.76
CA LEU A 367 -4.96 42.77 11.42
C LEU A 367 -3.73 41.86 11.46
N ARG A 368 -2.62 42.27 12.09
CA ARG A 368 -1.40 41.44 12.24
C ARG A 368 -1.68 40.11 12.98
N GLU A 369 -2.59 40.12 13.96
CA GLU A 369 -3.07 38.91 14.63
C GLU A 369 -3.95 38.02 13.73
N LYS A 370 -4.85 38.62 12.94
CA LYS A 370 -5.65 37.89 11.92
C LYS A 370 -4.75 37.29 10.82
N GLU A 371 -3.68 37.95 10.43
CA GLU A 371 -2.73 37.44 9.43
C GLU A 371 -1.81 36.36 9.99
N SER A 372 -1.19 36.58 11.15
CA SER A 372 -0.34 35.56 11.78
C SER A 372 -1.13 34.31 12.19
N SER A 373 -2.41 34.44 12.58
CA SER A 373 -3.29 33.29 12.82
C SER A 373 -3.74 32.59 11.53
N LYS A 374 -4.00 33.30 10.42
CA LYS A 374 -4.16 32.69 9.08
C LYS A 374 -2.90 31.91 8.68
N ALA A 375 -1.72 32.52 8.75
CA ALA A 375 -0.45 31.90 8.38
C ALA A 375 -0.15 30.65 9.24
N LYS A 376 -0.35 30.72 10.57
CA LYS A 376 -0.26 29.56 11.48
C LYS A 376 -1.25 28.44 11.07
N LYS A 377 -2.48 28.79 10.66
CA LYS A 377 -3.52 27.85 10.21
C LYS A 377 -3.18 27.21 8.86
N GLU A 378 -2.55 27.94 7.94
CA GLU A 378 -2.14 27.44 6.63
C GLU A 378 -0.87 26.57 6.72
N ARG A 379 0.16 27.01 7.46
CA ARG A 379 1.32 26.16 7.81
C ARG A 379 0.90 24.86 8.49
N ARG A 380 -0.14 24.89 9.35
CA ARG A 380 -0.71 23.67 9.96
C ARG A 380 -1.42 22.77 8.94
N LYS A 381 -2.24 23.32 8.04
CA LYS A 381 -2.87 22.57 6.93
C LYS A 381 -1.81 21.96 5.99
N GLU A 382 -0.76 22.70 5.67
CA GLU A 382 0.29 22.27 4.76
C GLU A 382 1.12 21.14 5.37
N ASN A 383 1.52 21.27 6.64
CA ASN A 383 2.19 20.19 7.38
C ASN A 383 1.28 18.97 7.54
N GLU A 384 -0.04 19.14 7.73
CA GLU A 384 -0.99 18.04 7.73
C GLU A 384 -1.12 17.36 6.35
N LYS A 385 -1.08 18.14 5.26
CA LYS A 385 -1.06 17.64 3.87
C LYS A 385 0.23 16.84 3.61
N LYS A 386 1.41 17.42 3.88
CA LYS A 386 2.72 16.75 3.78
C LYS A 386 2.77 15.47 4.61
N ARG A 387 2.27 15.47 5.85
CA ARG A 387 2.21 14.26 6.71
C ARG A 387 1.25 13.20 6.15
N LYS A 388 0.08 13.59 5.61
CA LYS A 388 -0.84 12.66 4.91
C LYS A 388 -0.24 12.10 3.62
N GLU A 389 0.58 12.87 2.93
CA GLU A 389 1.27 12.49 1.70
C GLU A 389 2.40 11.49 1.97
N ILE A 390 3.23 11.75 2.99
CA ILE A 390 4.24 10.79 3.50
C ILE A 390 3.57 9.47 3.91
N VAL A 391 2.46 9.52 4.66
CA VAL A 391 1.70 8.31 5.05
C VAL A 391 1.09 7.60 3.83
N ARG A 392 0.59 8.33 2.82
CA ARG A 392 0.10 7.75 1.55
C ARG A 392 1.21 7.02 0.79
N MET A 393 2.41 7.61 0.73
CA MET A 393 3.60 7.03 0.10
C MET A 393 4.06 5.78 0.86
N GLN A 394 4.18 5.86 2.18
CA GLN A 394 4.57 4.73 3.04
C GLN A 394 3.58 3.56 2.92
N MET A 395 2.27 3.85 2.88
CA MET A 395 1.21 2.85 2.62
C MET A 395 1.11 2.38 1.16
N HIS A 396 2.00 2.81 0.26
CA HIS A 396 2.03 2.44 -1.16
C HIS A 396 0.71 2.74 -1.92
N MET A 397 -0.04 3.75 -1.47
CA MET A 397 -1.32 4.15 -2.05
C MET A 397 -1.15 5.23 -3.12
N THR A 398 -0.20 5.01 -4.04
CA THR A 398 0.08 5.90 -5.17
C THR A 398 -1.00 5.75 -6.26
N THR A 399 -2.02 6.60 -6.23
CA THR A 399 -2.95 6.77 -7.35
C THR A 399 -2.21 7.36 -8.56
N PRO A 400 -2.25 6.76 -9.78
CA PRO A 400 -1.40 7.17 -10.93
C PRO A 400 -1.69 8.53 -11.60
N MET A 401 -2.16 9.53 -10.85
CA MET A 401 -2.47 10.87 -11.35
C MET A 401 -1.37 11.89 -11.00
N ASP A 402 -0.81 11.82 -9.79
CA ASP A 402 -0.04 12.94 -9.22
C ASP A 402 1.47 12.90 -9.57
N ILE A 403 1.96 11.77 -10.10
CA ILE A 403 3.27 11.69 -10.76
C ILE A 403 3.15 12.44 -12.10
N GLY A 404 3.49 13.73 -12.07
CA GLY A 404 3.33 14.67 -13.17
C GLY A 404 3.31 16.15 -12.79
N MET A 405 3.35 16.50 -11.50
CA MET A 405 3.54 17.90 -11.08
C MET A 405 5.04 18.30 -11.07
N GLU A 406 5.93 17.39 -10.66
CA GLU A 406 7.41 17.57 -10.68
C GLU A 406 8.03 17.43 -12.08
N GLN A 407 7.23 17.23 -13.13
CA GLN A 407 7.73 17.08 -14.51
C GLN A 407 6.90 17.91 -15.49
N ILE A 408 6.89 19.21 -15.24
CA ILE A 408 6.57 20.23 -16.24
C ILE A 408 7.55 20.05 -17.41
N GLY A 409 7.05 20.19 -18.65
CA GLY A 409 7.87 20.11 -19.86
C GLY A 409 8.70 21.40 -20.10
N PRO A 410 9.16 21.66 -21.33
CA PRO A 410 10.04 22.79 -21.67
C PRO A 410 9.33 24.18 -21.67
N LEU A 411 8.40 24.40 -20.73
CA LEU A 411 7.80 25.69 -20.37
C LEU A 411 7.76 25.85 -18.83
N GLY A 412 8.75 25.28 -18.12
CA GLY A 412 9.07 25.66 -16.74
C GLY A 412 9.91 26.95 -16.71
N ASP A 413 10.20 27.45 -15.52
CA ASP A 413 10.95 28.71 -15.30
C ASP A 413 12.36 28.74 -15.94
N ASP A 414 12.93 27.57 -16.26
CA ASP A 414 14.25 27.41 -16.89
C ASP A 414 14.20 27.33 -18.44
N ALA A 415 13.15 27.87 -19.07
CA ALA A 415 13.09 28.01 -20.52
C ALA A 415 14.19 28.98 -21.04
N PRO A 416 14.74 28.81 -22.25
CA PRO A 416 15.83 29.64 -22.78
C PRO A 416 15.48 31.12 -23.03
N PHE A 417 14.22 31.52 -22.81
CA PHE A 417 13.75 32.92 -22.83
C PHE A 417 13.25 33.39 -21.45
N SER A 418 13.86 32.89 -20.37
CA SER A 418 13.49 33.24 -18.98
C SER A 418 14.04 34.60 -18.57
N LEU A 419 13.14 35.53 -18.20
CA LEU A 419 13.48 36.90 -17.80
C LEU A 419 14.46 36.96 -16.61
N LYS A 420 14.44 35.95 -15.73
CA LYS A 420 15.32 35.87 -14.55
C LYS A 420 16.81 35.88 -14.90
N ARG A 421 17.19 35.48 -16.11
CA ARG A 421 18.60 35.49 -16.56
C ARG A 421 19.08 36.93 -16.80
N VAL A 422 18.26 37.73 -17.50
CA VAL A 422 18.47 39.16 -17.73
C VAL A 422 18.49 39.96 -16.42
N GLU A 423 17.70 39.55 -15.43
CA GLU A 423 17.71 40.16 -14.08
C GLU A 423 18.97 39.78 -13.29
N ARG A 424 19.45 38.53 -13.39
CA ARG A 424 20.67 38.06 -12.71
C ARG A 424 21.95 38.70 -13.25
N GLU A 425 21.95 39.06 -14.52
CA GLU A 425 23.10 39.66 -15.24
C GLU A 425 23.03 41.20 -15.29
N GLY A 426 22.04 41.83 -14.63
CA GLY A 426 21.94 43.29 -14.49
C GLY A 426 21.56 44.08 -15.77
N ALA A 427 21.49 43.41 -16.92
CA ALA A 427 21.24 44.04 -18.23
C ALA A 427 19.83 44.66 -18.41
N ARG A 428 18.94 44.51 -17.42
CA ARG A 428 17.58 45.04 -17.45
C ARG A 428 17.53 46.57 -17.64
N ASP A 429 18.42 47.31 -16.97
CA ASP A 429 18.39 48.78 -16.98
C ASP A 429 19.10 49.37 -18.21
N THR A 430 20.12 48.69 -18.75
CA THR A 430 20.79 49.09 -20.01
C THR A 430 19.90 48.89 -21.23
N ILE A 431 19.12 47.80 -21.26
CA ILE A 431 18.10 47.56 -22.29
C ILE A 431 16.95 48.57 -22.15
N ALA A 432 16.51 48.89 -20.93
CA ALA A 432 15.50 49.93 -20.69
C ALA A 432 15.96 51.33 -21.12
N ALA A 433 17.27 51.61 -21.07
CA ALA A 433 17.89 52.82 -21.60
C ALA A 433 18.06 52.84 -23.13
N GLY A 434 17.56 51.82 -23.84
CA GLY A 434 17.54 51.78 -25.31
C GLY A 434 18.89 51.50 -25.97
N LYS A 435 19.88 50.97 -25.23
CA LYS A 435 21.13 50.46 -25.82
C LYS A 435 20.98 48.97 -26.14
N GLU A 436 21.33 48.61 -27.36
CA GLU A 436 21.45 47.23 -27.80
C GLU A 436 22.70 46.58 -27.16
N VAL A 437 22.54 45.38 -26.61
CA VAL A 437 23.61 44.62 -25.96
C VAL A 437 23.71 43.26 -26.64
N THR A 438 24.75 43.07 -27.43
CA THR A 438 25.08 41.80 -28.07
C THR A 438 25.71 40.86 -27.06
N ILE A 439 24.95 39.84 -26.63
CA ILE A 439 25.50 38.67 -25.94
C ILE A 439 26.04 37.76 -27.04
N GLU A 440 27.37 37.62 -27.11
CA GLU A 440 28.03 36.82 -28.13
C GLU A 440 27.75 35.33 -27.92
N SER A 441 27.33 34.68 -29.01
CA SER A 441 27.19 33.23 -29.09
C SER A 441 28.17 32.71 -30.14
N GLU A 442 29.28 32.15 -29.69
CA GLU A 442 30.24 31.47 -30.57
C GLU A 442 29.51 30.38 -31.37
N SER A 443 29.68 30.43 -32.69
CA SER A 443 29.08 29.50 -33.64
C SER A 443 30.02 29.32 -34.82
N GLU A 444 30.70 28.17 -34.85
CA GLU A 444 31.50 27.74 -35.99
C GLU A 444 31.01 26.37 -36.48
N ASP A 445 30.31 26.38 -37.62
CA ASP A 445 30.24 25.19 -38.47
C ASP A 445 31.58 25.07 -39.21
N SER A 446 32.28 23.93 -39.06
CA SER A 446 33.34 23.54 -39.99
C SER A 446 33.34 22.03 -40.24
N GLU A 447 33.19 21.64 -41.51
CA GLU A 447 33.43 20.26 -41.94
C GLU A 447 34.94 20.08 -42.17
N THR A 448 35.60 19.26 -41.35
CA THR A 448 36.97 18.78 -41.64
C THR A 448 37.09 17.31 -41.28
N ASP A 449 37.46 16.48 -42.25
CA ASP A 449 37.55 15.02 -42.14
C ASP A 449 39.03 14.62 -42.03
N VAL A 450 39.52 14.32 -40.82
CA VAL A 450 40.91 13.90 -40.56
C VAL A 450 41.01 13.04 -39.29
N ASP A 451 41.57 11.83 -39.42
CA ASP A 451 41.90 10.96 -38.29
C ASP A 451 43.09 11.52 -37.46
N ALA A 452 42.90 11.69 -36.15
CA ALA A 452 43.99 11.80 -35.17
C ALA A 452 43.51 11.31 -33.79
N GLU A 453 44.26 10.41 -33.15
CA GLU A 453 43.91 9.84 -31.84
C GLU A 453 44.32 10.78 -30.69
N SER A 454 43.34 11.38 -30.01
CA SER A 454 43.49 11.96 -28.66
C SER A 454 42.14 11.87 -27.92
N ASP A 455 42.13 11.41 -26.67
CA ASP A 455 40.90 11.05 -25.93
C ASP A 455 40.26 12.25 -25.20
N ASP A 456 40.50 13.48 -25.69
CA ASP A 456 40.02 14.73 -25.10
C ASP A 456 38.47 14.83 -25.05
N GLU A 457 37.77 14.13 -25.94
CA GLU A 457 36.30 14.02 -25.87
C GLU A 457 35.85 13.06 -24.75
N GLY A 458 36.61 12.00 -24.46
CA GLY A 458 36.39 11.09 -23.34
C GLY A 458 36.57 11.79 -22.00
N ASP A 459 37.71 12.46 -21.81
CA ASP A 459 38.02 13.30 -20.63
C ASP A 459 36.97 14.38 -20.39
N ARG A 460 36.45 15.00 -21.47
CA ARG A 460 35.40 16.02 -21.40
C ARG A 460 34.04 15.41 -21.02
N LEU A 461 33.69 14.23 -21.54
CA LEU A 461 32.48 13.51 -21.14
C LEU A 461 32.56 13.02 -19.69
N GLU A 462 33.72 12.56 -19.21
CA GLU A 462 33.88 12.10 -17.83
C GLU A 462 33.72 13.25 -16.84
N ARG A 463 34.33 14.42 -17.11
CA ARG A 463 34.11 15.65 -16.31
C ARG A 463 32.66 16.14 -16.34
N GLU A 464 31.95 16.00 -17.47
CA GLU A 464 30.51 16.30 -17.53
C GLU A 464 29.68 15.28 -16.72
N LEU A 465 30.04 13.99 -16.78
CA LEU A 465 29.39 12.91 -16.01
C LEU A 465 29.58 13.07 -14.50
N ASP A 466 30.78 13.44 -14.07
CA ASP A 466 31.10 13.71 -12.67
C ASP A 466 30.36 14.94 -12.16
N SER A 467 30.33 16.05 -12.92
CA SER A 467 29.52 17.22 -12.54
C SER A 467 28.02 16.88 -12.48
N LEU A 468 27.52 16.05 -13.41
CA LEU A 468 26.14 15.52 -13.36
C LEU A 468 25.90 14.60 -12.16
N TYR A 469 26.93 13.89 -11.68
CA TYR A 469 26.90 13.00 -10.54
C TYR A 469 26.95 13.76 -9.21
N GLU A 470 27.80 14.76 -9.06
CA GLU A 470 27.81 15.73 -7.95
C GLU A 470 26.44 16.41 -7.83
N GLN A 471 25.95 17.01 -8.91
CA GLN A 471 24.61 17.59 -8.95
C GLN A 471 23.51 16.57 -8.61
N TYR A 472 23.72 15.27 -8.85
CA TYR A 472 22.80 14.21 -8.42
C TYR A 472 22.93 13.88 -6.92
N GLN A 473 24.14 13.92 -6.35
CA GLN A 473 24.37 13.79 -4.90
C GLN A 473 23.75 14.97 -4.14
N ASP A 474 23.97 16.21 -4.56
CA ASP A 474 23.40 17.41 -3.93
C ASP A 474 21.86 17.35 -3.89
N ARG A 475 21.24 17.05 -5.04
CA ARG A 475 19.77 16.85 -5.19
C ARG A 475 19.22 15.64 -4.42
N LYS A 476 20.09 14.81 -3.83
CA LYS A 476 19.76 13.68 -2.95
C LYS A 476 20.01 14.03 -1.48
N GLU A 477 21.04 14.82 -1.17
CA GLU A 477 21.34 15.38 0.16
C GLU A 477 20.27 16.38 0.61
N ASP A 478 19.80 17.26 -0.28
CA ASP A 478 18.65 18.13 -0.02
C ASP A 478 17.33 17.37 0.23
N LYS A 479 17.26 16.09 -0.18
CA LYS A 479 16.08 15.23 -0.01
C LYS A 479 16.17 14.31 1.20
N ASP A 480 17.36 14.12 1.79
CA ASP A 480 17.58 13.31 2.98
C ASP A 480 18.45 14.06 4.00
N THR A 481 17.79 14.68 4.97
CA THR A 481 18.43 15.45 6.04
C THR A 481 19.37 14.61 6.90
N LYS A 482 19.24 13.27 6.94
CA LYS A 482 20.21 12.39 7.60
C LYS A 482 21.48 12.21 6.80
N LEU A 483 21.41 12.27 5.47
CA LEU A 483 22.56 12.14 4.60
C LEU A 483 23.42 13.41 4.65
N ARG A 484 22.78 14.59 4.54
CA ARG A 484 23.41 15.89 4.77
C ARG A 484 24.06 15.99 6.15
N ALA A 485 23.38 15.53 7.21
CA ALA A 485 23.93 15.51 8.57
C ALA A 485 25.03 14.45 8.81
N LYS A 486 25.19 13.45 7.92
CA LYS A 486 26.32 12.50 7.95
C LYS A 486 27.52 13.05 7.19
N LYS A 487 27.31 13.69 6.03
CA LYS A 487 28.37 14.33 5.23
C LYS A 487 29.00 15.48 6.02
N ALA A 488 28.19 16.40 6.55
CA ALA A 488 28.66 17.50 7.41
C ALA A 488 29.34 17.07 8.73
N ARG A 489 29.32 15.79 9.10
CA ARG A 489 30.19 15.23 10.15
C ARG A 489 31.51 14.74 9.58
N LYS A 490 31.46 14.00 8.46
CA LYS A 490 32.64 13.49 7.75
C LYS A 490 33.52 14.60 7.15
N ASP A 491 32.92 15.74 6.80
CA ASP A 491 33.64 16.91 6.30
C ASP A 491 34.39 17.60 7.46
N PHE A 492 33.75 17.76 8.63
CA PHE A 492 34.40 18.18 9.89
C PHE A 492 35.54 17.22 10.30
N GLU A 493 35.32 15.92 10.15
CA GLU A 493 36.29 14.83 10.42
C GLU A 493 37.43 14.78 9.37
N ALA A 494 37.35 15.58 8.30
CA ALA A 494 38.40 15.72 7.28
C ALA A 494 39.17 17.04 7.40
N ASP A 495 38.50 18.14 7.79
CA ASP A 495 39.13 19.44 8.07
C ASP A 495 40.02 19.41 9.33
N GLU A 496 39.89 18.39 10.19
CA GLU A 496 40.65 18.23 11.45
C GLU A 496 41.95 17.38 11.29
N TRP A 497 42.35 17.02 10.06
CA TRP A 497 43.55 16.20 9.77
C TRP A 497 44.50 16.87 8.74
N GLU A 498 45.20 17.93 9.14
CA GLU A 498 46.50 18.27 8.53
C GLU A 498 47.62 17.44 9.19
N GLY A 499 48.13 16.44 8.47
CA GLY A 499 49.07 15.47 9.02
C GLY A 499 50.52 15.97 9.10
N PHE A 500 51.19 15.70 10.22
CA PHE A 500 52.65 15.80 10.31
C PHE A 500 53.32 14.45 10.00
N SER A 501 54.40 14.50 9.22
CA SER A 501 55.20 13.35 8.81
C SER A 501 56.13 12.85 9.92
N GLU A 502 56.30 11.54 10.00
CA GLU A 502 57.18 10.86 10.95
C GLU A 502 58.68 11.09 10.66
N SER A 503 59.41 11.74 11.57
CA SER A 503 60.89 11.70 11.57
C SER A 503 61.52 12.03 12.94
N GLY A 504 61.99 10.99 13.64
CA GLY A 504 63.29 10.98 14.35
C GLY A 504 63.60 11.97 15.49
N ASN A 505 63.43 11.48 16.72
CA ASN A 505 64.47 11.44 17.78
C ASN A 505 64.76 12.67 18.70
N GLU A 506 65.13 12.32 19.95
CA GLU A 506 65.90 13.06 20.98
C GLU A 506 65.39 14.35 21.71
N GLU A 507 65.37 14.21 23.05
CA GLU A 507 65.80 15.12 24.14
C GLU A 507 65.17 16.51 24.48
N SER A 508 64.66 16.56 25.73
CA SER A 508 64.88 17.54 26.83
C SER A 508 64.29 18.97 26.90
N ASP A 509 63.95 19.31 28.16
CA ASP A 509 64.04 20.60 28.89
C ASP A 509 63.24 21.88 28.49
N ASN A 510 62.20 22.14 29.30
CA ASN A 510 62.08 23.26 30.27
C ASN A 510 62.03 24.77 29.89
N GLU A 511 61.36 25.51 30.80
CA GLU A 511 61.44 26.95 31.14
C GLU A 511 60.85 28.06 30.21
N ASP A 512 59.60 28.43 30.53
CA ASP A 512 59.16 29.73 31.10
C ASP A 512 59.23 31.11 30.38
N SER A 513 58.33 31.98 30.86
CA SER A 513 58.11 33.43 30.58
C SER A 513 57.51 33.79 29.21
N GLU A 514 56.38 34.49 29.02
CA GLU A 514 55.53 35.46 29.79
C GLU A 514 55.68 36.94 29.34
N PHE A 515 54.83 37.37 28.39
CA PHE A 515 54.20 38.70 28.30
C PHE A 515 53.17 38.70 27.13
N GLY A 516 51.99 39.35 27.16
CA GLY A 516 51.32 40.08 28.22
C GLY A 516 49.88 40.50 27.82
N THR A 517 48.88 39.91 28.49
CA THR A 517 47.58 40.50 28.91
C THR A 517 46.68 41.29 27.95
N ALA A 518 45.47 40.76 27.70
CA ALA A 518 44.22 41.53 27.62
C ALA A 518 43.02 40.69 28.14
N ASN A 519 42.39 41.15 29.23
CA ASN A 519 41.47 40.39 30.09
C ASN A 519 40.36 39.56 29.41
N ALA A 520 40.13 38.36 29.95
CA ALA A 520 38.91 37.57 29.74
C ALA A 520 37.78 37.99 30.70
N MET A 521 36.54 37.59 30.36
CA MET A 521 35.55 37.19 31.37
C MET A 521 34.99 35.81 31.00
N SER A 522 35.09 34.87 31.93
CA SER A 522 34.70 33.48 31.76
C SER A 522 33.27 33.22 32.22
N VAL A 523 32.50 32.48 31.42
CA VAL A 523 31.32 31.75 31.89
C VAL A 523 31.52 30.28 31.56
N ALA A 524 31.47 29.42 32.57
CA ALA A 524 31.62 27.98 32.39
C ALA A 524 30.32 27.35 31.84
N PRO A 525 30.39 26.29 31.00
CA PRO A 525 29.20 25.61 30.52
C PRO A 525 28.50 24.85 31.66
N PRO A 526 27.15 24.80 31.68
CA PRO A 526 26.42 24.01 32.66
C PRO A 526 26.63 22.51 32.43
N LYS A 527 26.76 21.76 33.53
CA LYS A 527 26.78 20.29 33.49
C LYS A 527 25.35 19.78 33.35
N ASN A 528 24.97 19.32 32.16
CA ASN A 528 24.08 18.16 31.90
C ASN A 528 23.80 18.02 30.39
N GLY A 529 24.26 16.91 29.78
CA GLY A 529 24.34 16.75 28.32
C GLY A 529 23.05 16.31 27.60
N THR A 530 21.88 16.77 28.01
CA THR A 530 20.58 16.23 27.56
C THR A 530 19.75 17.13 26.64
N LEU A 531 20.10 18.42 26.48
CA LEU A 531 19.43 19.37 25.59
C LEU A 531 20.45 20.22 24.81
N SER A 532 20.05 20.71 23.63
CA SER A 532 20.86 21.66 22.85
C SER A 532 20.62 23.11 23.31
N ASN A 533 21.59 24.00 23.11
CA ASN A 533 21.54 25.38 23.61
C ASN A 533 20.26 26.16 23.19
N ASN A 534 19.76 25.92 21.97
CA ASN A 534 18.50 26.55 21.50
C ASN A 534 17.23 25.96 22.14
N ALA A 535 17.30 24.80 22.79
CA ALA A 535 16.22 24.25 23.59
C ALA A 535 16.26 24.81 25.03
N ALA A 536 17.44 24.97 25.62
CA ALA A 536 17.60 25.63 26.94
C ALA A 536 17.00 27.04 26.91
N MET A 537 17.43 27.89 25.97
CA MET A 537 16.88 29.26 25.79
C MET A 537 15.42 29.32 25.28
N PHE A 538 14.75 28.16 25.09
CA PHE A 538 13.31 28.10 24.83
C PHE A 538 12.52 27.81 26.12
N PHE A 539 13.08 27.07 27.07
CA PHE A 539 12.45 26.79 28.37
C PHE A 539 12.75 27.85 29.44
N ASP A 540 13.88 28.56 29.35
CA ASP A 540 14.26 29.71 30.20
C ASP A 540 13.33 30.96 30.10
N GLN A 541 12.19 30.86 29.42
CA GLN A 541 11.25 31.99 29.31
C GLN A 541 10.44 32.13 30.61
N ASP A 542 10.38 33.35 31.17
CA ASP A 542 9.69 33.70 32.44
C ASP A 542 8.23 33.22 32.55
N ILE A 543 7.61 32.86 31.42
CA ILE A 543 6.28 32.25 31.32
C ILE A 543 6.21 30.86 31.99
N PHE A 544 7.35 30.18 32.20
CA PHE A 544 7.42 28.81 32.72
C PHE A 544 8.02 28.67 34.13
N GLN A 545 8.53 29.75 34.75
CA GLN A 545 9.18 29.78 36.08
C GLN A 545 8.19 29.62 37.27
N GLY A 546 7.21 28.71 37.17
CA GLY A 546 6.16 28.55 38.19
C GLY A 546 5.48 27.19 38.19
N LEU A 547 6.15 26.14 37.70
CA LEU A 547 5.58 24.80 37.59
C LEU A 547 6.64 23.69 37.66
N GLU A 548 7.52 23.80 38.66
CA GLU A 548 8.45 22.75 39.12
C GLU A 548 8.18 22.49 40.63
N ASP A 549 8.85 21.50 41.23
CA ASP A 549 8.60 20.94 42.58
C ASP A 549 7.32 20.08 42.74
N VAL A 550 7.37 18.84 42.22
CA VAL A 550 7.28 17.65 43.10
C VAL A 550 8.26 16.61 42.54
N ASP A 551 9.45 16.58 43.12
CA ASP A 551 10.53 15.64 42.76
C ASP A 551 10.27 14.21 43.25
N ASP A 552 11.20 13.32 42.85
CA ASP A 552 11.74 12.21 43.63
C ASP A 552 10.82 11.01 43.98
N VAL A 553 11.30 9.77 44.08
CA VAL A 553 12.60 9.10 43.77
C VAL A 553 12.24 7.67 43.29
N GLU A 554 13.11 6.77 42.81
CA GLU A 554 14.57 6.66 42.72
C GLU A 554 14.85 5.74 41.50
N ASP A 555 16.01 5.88 40.85
CA ASP A 555 17.04 4.84 40.62
C ASP A 555 16.67 3.35 40.39
N GLU A 556 17.41 2.52 39.65
CA GLU A 556 18.80 2.48 39.15
C GLU A 556 18.83 1.42 38.01
N HIS A 557 19.84 1.13 37.18
CA HIS A 557 21.23 1.57 36.98
C HIS A 557 21.66 1.17 35.53
N ALA A 558 22.85 1.64 35.10
CA ALA A 558 23.92 0.95 34.33
C ALA A 558 23.66 -0.27 33.41
N ASP A 559 24.43 -0.54 32.33
CA ASP A 559 25.37 0.29 31.54
C ASP A 559 25.76 -0.47 30.25
N GLU A 560 26.53 0.21 29.40
CA GLU A 560 27.55 -0.26 28.44
C GLU A 560 27.40 -1.53 27.57
N ASP A 561 27.79 -1.29 26.32
CA ASP A 561 28.07 -2.18 25.20
C ASP A 561 28.70 -3.56 25.47
N SER A 562 28.36 -4.49 24.58
CA SER A 562 29.32 -5.48 24.09
C SER A 562 29.15 -5.70 22.59
N VAL A 563 29.84 -4.87 21.81
CA VAL A 563 30.11 -5.16 20.39
C VAL A 563 31.02 -6.39 20.35
N ILE A 564 30.53 -7.49 19.78
CA ILE A 564 31.37 -8.66 19.50
C ILE A 564 31.87 -8.54 18.06
N GLU A 565 33.16 -8.27 17.93
CA GLU A 565 33.92 -8.35 16.69
C GLU A 565 33.89 -9.79 16.12
N VAL A 566 33.98 -9.91 14.80
CA VAL A 566 34.49 -11.13 14.15
C VAL A 566 35.40 -10.70 13.01
N ASN A 567 36.68 -11.07 13.11
CA ASN A 567 37.74 -10.60 12.21
C ASN A 567 37.58 -11.12 10.77
N GLU A 568 37.85 -10.25 9.79
CA GLU A 568 38.24 -10.65 8.44
C GLU A 568 39.77 -10.58 8.30
N ASN A 569 40.44 -11.68 8.67
CA ASN A 569 41.66 -12.24 8.05
C ASN A 569 42.31 -13.24 9.01
N ASP A 570 42.47 -14.49 8.57
CA ASP A 570 43.80 -14.97 8.19
C ASP A 570 43.70 -16.23 7.29
N ASN A 571 44.79 -16.59 6.61
CA ASN A 571 44.87 -17.83 5.82
C ASN A 571 45.19 -19.04 6.70
N ASP A 572 44.77 -20.24 6.28
CA ASP A 572 45.78 -21.30 6.12
C ASP A 572 45.44 -22.35 5.05
N HIS A 573 46.50 -22.99 4.57
CA HIS A 573 46.57 -24.11 3.63
C HIS A 573 46.07 -25.43 4.27
N MET A 574 45.93 -26.62 3.67
CA MET A 574 46.32 -27.33 2.41
C MET A 574 45.40 -28.60 2.35
N GLU A 575 45.16 -29.40 1.31
CA GLU A 575 45.35 -29.48 -0.16
C GLU A 575 44.38 -30.63 -0.63
N ILE A 576 44.26 -31.19 -1.85
CA ILE A 576 44.88 -31.14 -3.19
C ILE A 576 43.68 -31.32 -4.21
N ASP A 577 43.69 -31.40 -5.54
CA ASP A 577 44.60 -31.97 -6.54
C ASP A 577 44.57 -31.19 -7.89
N ASN A 578 45.33 -31.65 -8.88
CA ASN A 578 45.52 -31.09 -10.22
C ASN A 578 45.11 -32.13 -11.32
N PRO A 579 45.30 -31.93 -12.66
CA PRO A 579 46.05 -30.88 -13.35
C PRO A 579 45.35 -30.15 -14.53
N VAL A 580 46.01 -29.07 -14.98
CA VAL A 580 45.62 -28.15 -16.08
C VAL A 580 46.57 -28.28 -17.29
N PRO A 581 46.09 -28.79 -18.45
CA PRO A 581 46.35 -28.20 -19.77
C PRO A 581 46.15 -26.68 -19.95
N LYS A 582 47.04 -25.98 -20.67
CA LYS A 582 47.04 -24.50 -20.84
C LYS A 582 46.50 -24.02 -22.20
N LYS A 583 46.12 -22.73 -22.26
CA LYS A 583 45.89 -21.96 -23.51
C LYS A 583 47.17 -21.81 -24.35
N GLN A 584 47.02 -21.64 -25.66
CA GLN A 584 47.94 -20.86 -26.51
C GLN A 584 47.16 -19.86 -27.38
N LYS A 585 47.87 -18.94 -28.08
CA LYS A 585 47.32 -17.74 -28.75
C LYS A 585 47.41 -17.83 -30.28
N ALA A 586 46.36 -17.37 -30.98
CA ALA A 586 46.32 -16.88 -32.38
C ALA A 586 44.98 -16.09 -32.54
N LYS A 587 44.72 -15.07 -33.40
CA LYS A 587 45.39 -14.42 -34.55
C LYS A 587 45.52 -15.26 -35.83
N ASP A 588 45.53 -14.71 -37.04
CA ASP A 588 45.32 -13.32 -37.50
C ASP A 588 44.15 -13.22 -38.53
N ALA A 589 43.98 -12.09 -39.24
CA ALA A 589 42.92 -11.87 -40.23
C ALA A 589 43.46 -11.29 -41.56
N LYS A 590 42.60 -11.25 -42.60
CA LYS A 590 42.91 -10.90 -44.03
C LYS A 590 43.74 -12.01 -44.72
N THR A 591 43.80 -12.12 -46.04
CA THR A 591 43.32 -11.29 -47.18
C THR A 591 42.43 -12.17 -48.11
N GLY A 592 41.78 -11.72 -49.19
CA GLY A 592 41.81 -10.47 -49.95
C GLY A 592 41.88 -10.78 -51.44
N THR A 593 40.82 -10.48 -52.20
CA THR A 593 40.65 -10.91 -53.60
C THR A 593 41.45 -10.05 -54.59
N GLN A 594 42.33 -10.66 -55.40
CA GLN A 594 42.54 -10.23 -56.79
C GLN A 594 43.11 -11.36 -57.68
N MET A 595 42.99 -11.19 -59.00
CA MET A 595 43.43 -12.06 -60.10
C MET A 595 44.98 -12.08 -60.23
N VAL A 596 45.67 -12.96 -60.97
CA VAL A 596 45.58 -13.23 -62.43
C VAL A 596 46.29 -14.56 -62.80
N LEU A 597 45.69 -15.31 -63.76
CA LEU A 597 46.24 -16.22 -64.78
C LEU A 597 47.67 -16.83 -64.62
N ASP A 598 47.76 -18.18 -64.69
CA ASP A 598 48.62 -18.88 -65.67
C ASP A 598 48.12 -20.34 -65.94
N SER A 599 48.78 -21.05 -66.85
CA SER A 599 48.35 -22.27 -67.56
C SER A 599 48.97 -23.59 -67.07
N SER A 600 48.16 -24.64 -66.96
CA SER A 600 48.53 -26.02 -67.36
C SER A 600 47.28 -26.90 -67.58
N ASP A 601 47.33 -27.81 -68.56
CA ASP A 601 46.34 -28.89 -68.72
C ASP A 601 46.45 -29.90 -67.57
N GLU A 602 45.32 -30.23 -66.93
CA GLU A 602 45.13 -31.47 -66.18
C GLU A 602 43.63 -31.83 -66.15
N GLU A 603 43.30 -33.11 -65.93
CA GLU A 603 41.99 -33.70 -66.24
C GLU A 603 40.84 -33.23 -65.29
N PRO A 604 39.58 -33.25 -65.75
CA PRO A 604 38.44 -32.85 -64.90
C PRO A 604 38.17 -33.88 -63.79
N GLU A 605 38.56 -33.57 -62.55
CA GLU A 605 38.15 -34.34 -61.37
C GLU A 605 36.62 -34.36 -61.23
N GLU A 606 36.04 -35.55 -61.00
CA GLU A 606 34.61 -35.68 -60.70
C GLU A 606 34.30 -35.03 -59.34
N LEU A 607 33.45 -33.98 -59.34
CA LEU A 607 32.97 -33.33 -58.11
C LEU A 607 32.00 -34.27 -57.35
N ASP A 608 32.57 -35.11 -56.49
CA ASP A 608 31.82 -36.13 -55.73
C ASP A 608 30.71 -35.49 -54.88
N GLU A 609 29.46 -35.90 -55.13
CA GLU A 609 28.28 -35.26 -54.56
C GLU A 609 28.29 -35.31 -53.01
N PRO A 610 27.82 -34.26 -52.30
CA PRO A 610 27.88 -34.21 -50.84
C PRO A 610 27.04 -35.31 -50.19
N ARG A 611 27.71 -36.34 -49.66
CA ARG A 611 27.12 -37.48 -48.95
C ARG A 611 27.33 -37.39 -47.43
N LYS A 612 26.36 -37.90 -46.68
CA LYS A 612 26.44 -38.17 -45.23
C LYS A 612 27.35 -39.36 -44.97
N GLU A 613 27.78 -39.52 -43.73
CA GLU A 613 28.52 -40.70 -43.23
C GLU A 613 27.87 -42.04 -43.62
N ASN A 614 26.55 -42.07 -43.79
CA ASN A 614 25.77 -43.25 -44.22
C ASN A 614 25.65 -43.42 -45.75
N GLY A 615 26.45 -42.71 -46.55
CA GLY A 615 26.44 -42.77 -48.04
C GLY A 615 25.23 -42.12 -48.73
N GLN A 616 24.31 -41.51 -47.99
CA GLN A 616 23.13 -40.81 -48.55
C GLN A 616 23.43 -39.33 -48.82
N LEU A 617 22.99 -38.82 -49.97
CA LEU A 617 23.14 -37.40 -50.36
C LEU A 617 22.53 -36.43 -49.32
N ASP A 618 23.25 -35.36 -48.95
CA ASP A 618 22.79 -34.32 -48.03
C ASP A 618 22.08 -33.15 -48.73
N ILE A 619 21.08 -33.48 -49.56
CA ILE A 619 20.28 -32.48 -50.27
C ILE A 619 19.19 -31.95 -49.32
N ASP A 620 19.47 -30.80 -48.71
CA ASP A 620 18.62 -30.24 -47.65
C ASP A 620 17.40 -29.47 -48.19
N ILE A 621 16.20 -29.76 -47.68
CA ILE A 621 14.95 -29.22 -48.25
C ILE A 621 14.76 -27.75 -47.86
N ILE A 622 14.86 -26.85 -48.85
CA ILE A 622 14.73 -25.38 -48.70
C ILE A 622 13.34 -24.87 -49.11
N THR A 623 12.77 -25.34 -50.23
CA THR A 623 11.56 -24.73 -50.81
C THR A 623 10.25 -25.29 -50.23
N ALA A 624 9.21 -24.47 -50.19
CA ALA A 624 7.88 -24.90 -49.73
C ALA A 624 7.17 -25.87 -50.70
N GLU A 625 7.62 -25.93 -51.96
CA GLU A 625 7.14 -26.86 -52.99
C GLU A 625 7.77 -28.24 -52.84
N ALA A 626 9.11 -28.30 -52.69
CA ALA A 626 9.81 -29.54 -52.36
C ALA A 626 9.30 -30.11 -51.02
N MET A 627 9.10 -29.27 -50.00
CA MET A 627 8.52 -29.70 -48.72
C MET A 627 7.06 -30.17 -48.85
N ALA A 628 6.29 -29.66 -49.81
CA ALA A 628 4.92 -30.13 -50.08
C ALA A 628 4.91 -31.49 -50.79
N LEU A 629 5.83 -31.71 -51.72
CA LEU A 629 6.01 -32.99 -52.40
C LEU A 629 6.57 -34.06 -51.45
N ALA A 630 7.59 -33.72 -50.65
CA ALA A 630 8.12 -34.58 -49.60
C ALA A 630 7.04 -34.95 -48.57
N GLN A 631 6.14 -34.02 -48.22
CA GLN A 631 4.98 -34.31 -47.37
C GLN A 631 4.00 -35.30 -48.05
N GLN A 632 3.79 -35.22 -49.36
CA GLN A 632 2.93 -36.15 -50.12
C GLN A 632 3.54 -37.55 -50.25
N MET A 633 4.87 -37.64 -50.38
CA MET A 633 5.58 -38.93 -50.35
C MET A 633 5.55 -39.55 -48.95
N ALA A 634 5.85 -38.77 -47.91
CA ALA A 634 5.85 -39.23 -46.52
C ALA A 634 4.45 -39.59 -45.98
N SER A 635 3.37 -39.06 -46.58
CA SER A 635 1.99 -39.45 -46.27
C SER A 635 1.49 -40.64 -47.10
N GLY A 636 2.25 -41.09 -48.09
CA GLY A 636 1.81 -42.08 -49.08
C GLY A 636 0.73 -41.57 -50.04
N GLU A 637 0.48 -40.25 -50.11
CA GLU A 637 -0.41 -39.64 -51.12
C GLU A 637 0.21 -39.64 -52.53
N LYS A 638 1.55 -39.79 -52.64
CA LYS A 638 2.27 -40.09 -53.89
C LYS A 638 3.35 -41.16 -53.66
N LYS A 639 3.56 -42.03 -54.64
CA LYS A 639 4.65 -43.01 -54.72
C LYS A 639 5.82 -42.46 -55.52
N SER A 640 6.96 -43.15 -55.47
CA SER A 640 8.16 -42.79 -56.24
C SER A 640 7.91 -42.78 -57.76
N HIS A 641 7.10 -43.72 -58.28
CA HIS A 641 6.72 -43.77 -59.69
C HIS A 641 5.95 -42.50 -60.10
N ASP A 642 4.89 -42.15 -59.35
CA ASP A 642 4.10 -40.94 -59.58
C ASP A 642 4.94 -39.64 -59.57
N VAL A 643 6.08 -39.65 -58.86
CA VAL A 643 7.04 -38.54 -58.79
C VAL A 643 8.03 -38.54 -59.97
N MET A 644 8.39 -39.71 -60.50
CA MET A 644 9.14 -39.86 -61.76
C MET A 644 8.29 -39.41 -62.96
N ASP A 645 7.01 -39.81 -62.99
CA ASP A 645 6.04 -39.36 -64.01
C ASP A 645 5.85 -37.83 -63.97
N ASP A 646 5.69 -37.26 -62.77
CA ASP A 646 5.69 -35.80 -62.52
C ASP A 646 7.02 -35.11 -62.89
N GLY A 647 8.11 -35.86 -63.11
CA GLY A 647 9.42 -35.35 -63.50
C GLY A 647 9.47 -34.94 -64.97
N PHE A 648 8.84 -35.72 -65.85
CA PHE A 648 8.72 -35.42 -67.27
C PHE A 648 7.72 -34.26 -67.48
N ASN A 649 8.22 -33.13 -68.00
CA ASN A 649 7.46 -31.89 -68.05
C ASN A 649 7.92 -30.98 -69.22
N ARG A 650 7.35 -29.78 -69.37
CA ARG A 650 7.72 -28.83 -70.44
C ARG A 650 9.23 -28.46 -70.42
N TYR A 651 9.90 -28.66 -69.30
CA TYR A 651 11.29 -28.32 -69.05
C TYR A 651 12.18 -29.54 -68.74
N SER A 652 11.75 -30.77 -69.04
CA SER A 652 12.63 -31.96 -69.01
C SER A 652 13.35 -32.14 -70.36
N PHE A 653 14.50 -32.83 -70.34
CA PHE A 653 15.44 -32.95 -71.47
C PHE A 653 15.98 -31.59 -71.91
N ARG A 654 17.01 -31.13 -71.19
CA ARG A 654 17.68 -29.86 -71.38
C ARG A 654 19.17 -30.07 -71.22
N ASP A 655 19.92 -29.72 -72.25
CA ASP A 655 21.37 -29.68 -72.18
C ASP A 655 21.74 -28.41 -71.42
N VAL A 656 22.43 -28.56 -70.29
CA VAL A 656 22.88 -27.43 -69.45
C VAL A 656 24.38 -27.14 -69.61
N ASP A 657 25.12 -28.12 -70.14
CA ASP A 657 26.56 -28.07 -70.28
C ASP A 657 26.98 -27.18 -71.46
N GLY A 658 28.02 -26.37 -71.26
CA GLY A 658 28.53 -25.44 -72.28
C GLY A 658 27.67 -24.19 -72.54
N LEU A 659 26.55 -24.01 -71.84
CA LEU A 659 25.72 -22.81 -71.96
C LEU A 659 26.22 -21.65 -71.07
N PRO A 660 26.11 -20.37 -71.52
CA PRO A 660 26.49 -19.22 -70.70
C PRO A 660 25.65 -19.08 -69.42
N GLU A 661 26.30 -18.79 -68.30
CA GLU A 661 25.67 -18.67 -66.98
C GLU A 661 24.50 -17.67 -66.98
N TRP A 662 24.62 -16.52 -67.65
CA TRP A 662 23.54 -15.52 -67.73
C TRP A 662 22.25 -16.08 -68.38
N PHE A 663 22.38 -17.00 -69.32
CA PHE A 663 21.25 -17.65 -69.99
C PHE A 663 20.62 -18.70 -69.08
N LEU A 664 21.45 -19.54 -68.45
CA LEU A 664 21.01 -20.53 -67.46
C LEU A 664 20.31 -19.87 -66.26
N ASP A 665 20.82 -18.72 -65.81
CA ASP A 665 20.29 -17.99 -64.66
C ASP A 665 18.98 -17.23 -65.00
N ASP A 666 18.83 -16.66 -66.20
CA ASP A 666 17.53 -16.14 -66.64
C ASP A 666 16.50 -17.27 -66.86
N GLU A 667 16.90 -18.35 -67.53
CA GLU A 667 16.00 -19.46 -67.76
C GLU A 667 15.61 -20.16 -66.45
N THR A 668 16.50 -20.25 -65.46
CA THR A 668 16.20 -20.76 -64.12
C THR A 668 15.22 -19.86 -63.35
N LYS A 669 15.08 -18.58 -63.68
CA LYS A 669 14.01 -17.73 -63.12
C LYS A 669 12.63 -18.08 -63.71
N HIS A 670 12.59 -18.51 -64.98
CA HIS A 670 11.35 -18.70 -65.74
C HIS A 670 10.88 -20.16 -65.94
N SER A 671 11.77 -21.16 -65.83
CA SER A 671 11.50 -22.60 -66.00
C SER A 671 10.82 -23.28 -64.79
N LYS A 672 10.30 -22.50 -63.83
CA LYS A 672 9.73 -23.02 -62.57
C LYS A 672 8.26 -23.40 -62.72
N GLN A 673 7.95 -24.69 -62.50
CA GLN A 673 6.59 -25.21 -62.54
C GLN A 673 5.84 -24.91 -61.23
N ASN A 674 4.78 -24.12 -61.29
CA ASN A 674 3.96 -23.73 -60.12
C ASN A 674 3.25 -24.94 -59.46
N ARG A 675 3.91 -25.65 -58.54
CA ARG A 675 3.34 -26.82 -57.83
C ARG A 675 2.44 -26.39 -56.65
N PRO A 676 1.34 -27.11 -56.35
CA PRO A 676 0.36 -26.68 -55.35
C PRO A 676 0.86 -26.85 -53.90
N ILE A 677 1.41 -25.78 -53.32
CA ILE A 677 1.93 -25.78 -51.94
C ILE A 677 0.87 -26.04 -50.86
N THR A 678 1.23 -26.81 -49.83
CA THR A 678 0.39 -26.97 -48.64
C THR A 678 0.73 -25.92 -47.58
N LYS A 679 -0.27 -25.52 -46.78
CA LYS A 679 -0.07 -24.65 -45.62
C LYS A 679 0.83 -25.31 -44.55
N ALA A 680 0.88 -26.65 -44.50
CA ALA A 680 1.71 -27.39 -43.55
C ALA A 680 3.19 -27.32 -43.97
N ALA A 681 3.51 -27.61 -45.23
CA ALA A 681 4.86 -27.49 -45.80
C ALA A 681 5.42 -26.06 -45.65
N ALA A 682 4.62 -25.04 -46.01
CA ALA A 682 5.00 -23.63 -45.83
C ALA A 682 5.14 -23.21 -44.35
N ALA A 683 4.53 -23.93 -43.41
CA ALA A 683 4.75 -23.73 -41.98
C ALA A 683 6.02 -24.43 -41.49
N ALA A 684 6.32 -25.64 -41.97
CA ALA A 684 7.50 -26.42 -41.62
C ALA A 684 8.81 -25.75 -42.08
N ILE A 685 8.89 -25.27 -43.33
CA ILE A 685 10.03 -24.44 -43.78
C ILE A 685 10.17 -23.18 -42.90
N LYS A 686 9.05 -22.57 -42.50
CA LYS A 686 9.02 -21.42 -41.58
C LYS A 686 9.25 -21.78 -40.10
N GLU A 687 9.40 -23.06 -39.77
CA GLU A 687 9.86 -23.60 -38.49
C GLU A 687 11.38 -23.78 -38.55
N LYS A 688 11.87 -24.49 -39.59
CA LYS A 688 13.29 -24.71 -39.89
C LYS A 688 14.07 -23.38 -39.98
N MET A 689 13.60 -22.44 -40.79
CA MET A 689 14.18 -21.09 -40.89
C MET A 689 14.06 -20.25 -39.60
N ARG A 690 13.25 -20.68 -38.62
CA ARG A 690 13.11 -20.01 -37.31
C ARG A 690 14.04 -20.59 -36.24
N ALA A 691 14.50 -21.83 -36.39
CA ALA A 691 15.60 -22.33 -35.57
C ALA A 691 16.85 -21.48 -35.81
N ILE A 692 17.17 -21.24 -37.09
CA ILE A 692 18.21 -20.31 -37.53
C ILE A 692 17.92 -18.88 -37.04
N ASN A 693 16.69 -18.38 -37.26
CA ASN A 693 16.27 -17.05 -36.79
C ASN A 693 15.76 -17.06 -35.32
N ALA A 694 16.60 -17.54 -34.41
CA ALA A 694 16.33 -17.59 -32.98
C ALA A 694 15.97 -16.20 -32.40
N ARG A 695 15.11 -16.18 -31.37
CA ARG A 695 14.64 -14.95 -30.71
C ARG A 695 15.32 -14.75 -29.36
N PRO A 696 16.47 -14.05 -29.28
CA PRO A 696 17.18 -13.86 -28.02
C PRO A 696 16.33 -13.08 -27.01
N ILE A 697 16.61 -13.30 -25.72
CA ILE A 697 15.91 -12.67 -24.58
C ILE A 697 15.88 -11.15 -24.73
N LYS A 698 16.98 -10.52 -25.20
CA LYS A 698 17.07 -9.08 -25.54
C LYS A 698 15.93 -8.63 -26.47
N LYS A 699 15.76 -9.29 -27.64
CA LYS A 699 14.67 -8.97 -28.60
C LYS A 699 13.26 -9.28 -28.03
N VAL A 700 13.13 -10.23 -27.10
CA VAL A 700 11.86 -10.50 -26.40
C VAL A 700 11.53 -9.41 -25.36
N MET A 701 12.51 -8.93 -24.59
CA MET A 701 12.34 -7.83 -23.65
C MET A 701 12.08 -6.51 -24.38
N GLU A 702 12.81 -6.23 -25.44
CA GLU A 702 12.59 -5.08 -26.30
C GLU A 702 11.18 -5.09 -26.91
N ALA A 703 10.70 -6.24 -27.41
CA ALA A 703 9.34 -6.39 -27.91
C ALA A 703 8.25 -6.26 -26.81
N LYS A 704 8.59 -6.41 -25.52
CA LYS A 704 7.73 -6.03 -24.39
C LYS A 704 7.82 -4.51 -24.13
N GLY A 705 9.02 -3.93 -24.13
CA GLY A 705 9.28 -2.49 -23.98
C GLY A 705 8.55 -1.64 -25.02
N ARG A 706 8.78 -1.92 -26.32
CA ARG A 706 8.07 -1.29 -27.45
C ARG A 706 6.53 -1.37 -27.33
N LYS A 707 5.98 -2.39 -26.66
CA LYS A 707 4.53 -2.51 -26.35
C LYS A 707 4.11 -1.71 -25.11
N LYS A 708 4.92 -1.70 -24.04
CA LYS A 708 4.70 -0.87 -22.84
C LYS A 708 4.69 0.61 -23.21
N PHE A 709 5.66 1.06 -24.00
CA PHE A 709 5.76 2.43 -24.51
C PHE A 709 4.55 2.85 -25.35
N LYS A 710 4.15 2.04 -26.35
CA LYS A 710 2.94 2.32 -27.16
C LYS A 710 1.63 2.24 -26.36
N ALA A 711 1.61 1.58 -25.20
CA ALA A 711 0.49 1.65 -24.26
C ALA A 711 0.53 2.93 -23.41
N ALA A 712 1.71 3.35 -22.94
CA ALA A 712 1.92 4.59 -22.20
C ALA A 712 1.54 5.83 -23.04
N GLN A 713 2.09 5.97 -24.26
CA GLN A 713 1.71 7.04 -25.20
C GLN A 713 0.20 7.10 -25.48
N LYS A 714 -0.49 5.94 -25.48
CA LYS A 714 -1.94 5.90 -25.63
C LYS A 714 -2.65 6.43 -24.38
N LEU A 715 -2.18 6.10 -23.17
CA LEU A 715 -2.72 6.62 -21.92
C LEU A 715 -2.45 8.11 -21.76
N GLU A 716 -1.27 8.59 -22.13
CA GLU A 716 -0.90 10.02 -22.15
C GLU A 716 -1.81 10.82 -23.09
N LYS A 717 -2.03 10.33 -24.33
CA LYS A 717 -2.99 10.91 -25.28
C LYS A 717 -4.46 10.79 -24.86
N LEU A 718 -4.76 10.03 -23.80
CA LEU A 718 -6.07 10.02 -23.14
C LEU A 718 -6.10 10.99 -21.95
N ARG A 719 -5.02 11.09 -21.15
CA ARG A 719 -4.84 12.06 -20.06
C ARG A 719 -4.96 13.50 -20.59
N LYS A 720 -4.24 13.83 -21.66
CA LYS A 720 -4.33 15.14 -22.35
C LYS A 720 -5.75 15.42 -22.86
N LYS A 721 -6.49 14.40 -23.30
CA LYS A 721 -7.89 14.54 -23.74
C LYS A 721 -8.93 14.52 -22.61
N SER A 722 -8.58 14.09 -21.40
CA SER A 722 -9.43 14.24 -20.22
C SER A 722 -9.18 15.55 -19.48
N ALA A 723 -7.97 16.11 -19.55
CA ALA A 723 -7.66 17.46 -19.08
C ALA A 723 -8.48 18.49 -19.89
N LEU A 724 -8.33 18.51 -21.21
CA LEU A 724 -9.11 19.38 -22.12
C LEU A 724 -10.65 19.21 -22.03
N LEU A 725 -11.17 18.17 -21.38
CA LEU A 725 -12.60 17.97 -21.09
C LEU A 725 -13.00 18.29 -19.64
N ALA A 726 -12.02 18.50 -18.75
CA ALA A 726 -12.20 19.06 -17.42
C ALA A 726 -12.11 20.59 -17.47
N ASP A 727 -11.21 21.12 -18.31
CA ASP A 727 -10.91 22.56 -18.46
C ASP A 727 -12.01 23.30 -19.29
N ASP A 728 -12.85 22.59 -20.04
CA ASP A 728 -13.94 23.13 -20.86
C ASP A 728 -15.09 23.69 -20.01
N GLU A 729 -15.12 24.99 -19.74
CA GLU A 729 -16.11 25.64 -18.87
C GLU A 729 -17.57 25.52 -19.37
N ALA A 730 -17.81 25.25 -20.66
CA ALA A 730 -19.17 25.13 -21.21
C ALA A 730 -19.90 23.84 -20.80
N LEU A 731 -19.22 22.89 -20.13
CA LEU A 731 -19.78 21.61 -19.71
C LEU A 731 -19.97 21.52 -18.19
N SER A 732 -21.18 21.09 -17.77
CA SER A 732 -21.45 20.71 -16.38
C SER A 732 -20.53 19.58 -15.92
N GLU A 733 -20.05 19.63 -14.67
CA GLU A 733 -19.21 18.59 -14.04
C GLU A 733 -19.77 17.16 -14.20
N ARG A 734 -21.11 17.04 -14.16
CA ARG A 734 -21.82 15.77 -14.35
C ARG A 734 -21.64 15.21 -15.76
N ASP A 735 -21.50 16.06 -16.77
CA ASP A 735 -21.25 15.65 -18.15
C ASP A 735 -19.75 15.57 -18.48
N LYS A 736 -18.90 16.40 -17.86
CA LYS A 736 -17.44 16.21 -17.84
C LYS A 736 -17.06 14.82 -17.35
N SER A 737 -17.53 14.44 -16.15
CA SER A 737 -17.27 13.11 -15.56
C SER A 737 -17.81 11.96 -16.41
N GLN A 738 -18.99 12.12 -17.01
CA GLN A 738 -19.52 11.15 -17.97
C GLN A 738 -18.69 11.07 -19.26
N ALA A 739 -18.23 12.18 -19.82
CA ALA A 739 -17.41 12.22 -21.04
C ALA A 739 -16.06 11.52 -20.80
N ILE A 740 -15.41 11.81 -19.68
CA ILE A 740 -14.17 11.15 -19.23
C ILE A 740 -14.41 9.64 -19.02
N SER A 741 -15.51 9.24 -18.38
CA SER A 741 -15.88 7.82 -18.21
C SER A 741 -16.18 7.12 -19.55
N LYS A 742 -16.87 7.79 -20.49
CA LYS A 742 -17.11 7.31 -21.86
C LYS A 742 -15.79 7.19 -22.65
N LEU A 743 -14.81 8.06 -22.42
CA LEU A 743 -13.48 8.03 -23.03
C LEU A 743 -12.61 6.90 -22.48
N MET A 744 -12.52 6.76 -21.15
CA MET A 744 -11.75 5.70 -20.47
C MET A 744 -12.32 4.30 -20.71
N SER A 745 -13.65 4.15 -20.77
CA SER A 745 -14.29 2.88 -21.12
C SER A 745 -14.16 2.51 -22.61
N LYS A 746 -14.05 3.50 -23.52
CA LYS A 746 -13.64 3.26 -24.93
C LYS A 746 -12.16 2.86 -25.04
N ALA A 747 -11.29 3.39 -24.18
CA ALA A 747 -9.86 3.10 -24.19
C ALA A 747 -9.52 1.67 -23.75
N THR A 748 -10.20 1.16 -22.73
CA THR A 748 -9.98 -0.16 -22.10
C THR A 748 -10.65 -1.32 -22.85
N LYS A 749 -11.80 -1.08 -23.50
CA LYS A 749 -12.51 -2.12 -24.27
C LYS A 749 -11.72 -2.53 -25.52
N LYS A 750 -11.30 -3.81 -25.56
CA LYS A 750 -10.73 -4.45 -26.75
C LYS A 750 -11.75 -4.40 -27.89
N LYS A 751 -11.44 -3.73 -29.01
CA LYS A 751 -12.35 -3.61 -30.16
C LYS A 751 -12.85 -5.02 -30.57
N PRO A 752 -14.17 -5.25 -30.67
CA PRO A 752 -14.70 -6.56 -31.05
C PRO A 752 -14.23 -6.91 -32.48
N LYS A 753 -13.95 -8.19 -32.73
CA LYS A 753 -13.69 -8.67 -34.09
C LYS A 753 -14.95 -8.41 -34.93
N GLN A 754 -14.86 -7.52 -35.92
CA GLN A 754 -15.95 -7.29 -36.86
C GLN A 754 -16.29 -8.62 -37.56
N GLN A 755 -17.52 -9.10 -37.33
CA GLN A 755 -18.02 -10.30 -37.97
C GLN A 755 -18.16 -10.05 -39.47
N VAL A 756 -17.86 -11.07 -40.29
CA VAL A 756 -17.94 -10.94 -41.75
C VAL A 756 -19.41 -10.98 -42.16
N LYS A 757 -19.97 -9.84 -42.61
CA LYS A 757 -21.37 -9.78 -43.06
C LYS A 757 -21.52 -10.59 -44.35
N LEU A 758 -22.32 -11.64 -44.31
CA LEU A 758 -22.69 -12.40 -45.51
C LEU A 758 -23.70 -11.57 -46.34
N VAL A 759 -23.44 -11.44 -47.64
CA VAL A 759 -24.30 -10.72 -48.57
C VAL A 759 -24.70 -11.68 -49.68
N VAL A 760 -26.00 -11.93 -49.86
CA VAL A 760 -26.48 -12.82 -50.92
C VAL A 760 -26.46 -12.09 -52.26
N ALA A 761 -25.90 -12.72 -53.30
CA ALA A 761 -25.80 -12.19 -54.66
C ALA A 761 -27.14 -12.18 -55.43
N LYS A 762 -28.14 -11.49 -54.89
CA LYS A 762 -29.50 -11.36 -55.45
C LYS A 762 -29.91 -9.89 -55.59
N GLY A 763 -30.81 -9.61 -56.55
CA GLY A 763 -31.26 -8.26 -56.87
C GLY A 763 -30.06 -7.35 -57.18
N ASN A 764 -30.08 -6.14 -56.61
CA ASN A 764 -29.03 -5.13 -56.73
C ASN A 764 -27.63 -5.59 -56.25
N ASN A 765 -27.52 -6.75 -55.57
CA ASN A 765 -26.25 -7.33 -55.12
C ASN A 765 -25.70 -8.43 -56.07
N ARG A 766 -26.35 -8.70 -57.21
CA ARG A 766 -25.87 -9.64 -58.23
C ARG A 766 -24.95 -8.89 -59.21
N GLY A 767 -23.77 -9.45 -59.49
CA GLY A 767 -22.87 -8.94 -60.52
C GLY A 767 -22.06 -7.67 -60.19
N ILE A 768 -22.11 -7.15 -58.95
CA ILE A 768 -21.28 -5.97 -58.59
C ILE A 768 -19.79 -6.34 -58.61
N SER A 769 -18.98 -5.54 -59.31
CA SER A 769 -17.51 -5.57 -59.30
C SER A 769 -16.86 -5.08 -57.99
N GLY A 770 -17.65 -4.81 -56.94
CA GLY A 770 -17.19 -4.08 -55.75
C GLY A 770 -18.09 -4.23 -54.53
N ARG A 771 -18.03 -3.25 -53.62
CA ARG A 771 -18.69 -3.31 -52.30
C ARG A 771 -20.21 -3.12 -52.42
N PRO A 772 -21.04 -4.05 -51.90
CA PRO A 772 -22.49 -3.89 -51.81
C PRO A 772 -22.92 -2.63 -51.05
N ARG A 773 -23.90 -1.89 -51.60
CA ARG A 773 -24.43 -0.64 -51.02
C ARG A 773 -24.97 -0.91 -49.61
N GLY A 774 -24.63 -0.04 -48.65
CA GLY A 774 -25.03 -0.18 -47.24
C GLY A 774 -24.21 -1.17 -46.39
N VAL A 775 -23.17 -1.82 -46.93
CA VAL A 775 -22.34 -2.80 -46.17
C VAL A 775 -20.99 -2.19 -45.74
N LYS A 776 -20.92 -1.75 -44.48
CA LYS A 776 -19.67 -1.29 -43.82
C LYS A 776 -18.93 -2.46 -43.14
N GLY A 777 -17.60 -2.38 -43.06
CA GLY A 777 -16.75 -3.43 -42.44
C GLY A 777 -16.36 -4.58 -43.39
N LYS A 778 -15.96 -5.73 -42.82
CA LYS A 778 -15.67 -6.95 -43.60
C LYS A 778 -16.96 -7.63 -44.08
N TYR A 779 -17.00 -8.03 -45.34
CA TYR A 779 -18.12 -8.70 -45.97
C TYR A 779 -17.66 -9.90 -46.79
N LYS A 780 -18.60 -10.81 -47.11
CA LYS A 780 -18.39 -11.88 -48.08
C LYS A 780 -19.68 -12.05 -48.90
N ILE A 781 -19.56 -11.87 -50.21
CA ILE A 781 -20.65 -12.18 -51.15
C ILE A 781 -20.79 -13.71 -51.23
N VAL A 782 -22.02 -14.20 -51.23
CA VAL A 782 -22.36 -15.62 -51.31
C VAL A 782 -23.46 -15.87 -52.33
N ASP A 783 -23.34 -16.98 -53.07
CA ASP A 783 -24.30 -17.41 -54.07
C ASP A 783 -24.67 -18.90 -53.90
N SER A 784 -25.78 -19.28 -54.54
CA SER A 784 -26.24 -20.65 -54.79
C SER A 784 -25.15 -21.63 -55.25
N ARG A 785 -24.22 -21.23 -56.15
CA ARG A 785 -23.08 -22.07 -56.58
C ARG A 785 -22.15 -22.35 -55.40
N MET A 786 -21.64 -21.31 -54.73
CA MET A 786 -20.81 -21.47 -53.52
C MET A 786 -21.50 -22.32 -52.42
N LYS A 787 -22.84 -22.26 -52.31
CA LYS A 787 -23.60 -23.12 -51.39
C LYS A 787 -23.58 -24.60 -51.80
N LYS A 788 -23.55 -24.93 -53.09
CA LYS A 788 -23.33 -26.30 -53.60
C LYS A 788 -21.87 -26.73 -53.33
N ASP A 789 -20.90 -25.89 -53.68
CA ASP A 789 -19.47 -26.21 -53.59
C ASP A 789 -19.05 -26.50 -52.14
N VAL A 790 -19.42 -25.62 -51.20
CA VAL A 790 -19.15 -25.80 -49.76
C VAL A 790 -19.92 -27.00 -49.18
N ARG A 791 -21.08 -27.37 -49.74
CA ARG A 791 -21.81 -28.60 -49.36
C ARG A 791 -21.09 -29.86 -49.88
N ALA A 792 -20.51 -29.82 -51.07
CA ALA A 792 -19.70 -30.92 -51.61
C ALA A 792 -18.40 -31.10 -50.81
N GLN A 793 -17.66 -30.01 -50.56
CA GLN A 793 -16.46 -30.01 -49.71
C GLN A 793 -16.77 -30.55 -48.30
N LYS A 794 -17.89 -30.16 -47.68
CA LYS A 794 -18.29 -30.71 -46.36
C LYS A 794 -18.70 -32.18 -46.41
N ARG A 795 -19.21 -32.70 -47.53
CA ARG A 795 -19.46 -34.14 -47.72
C ARG A 795 -18.15 -34.91 -47.86
N LEU A 796 -17.20 -34.41 -48.65
CA LEU A 796 -15.86 -35.00 -48.82
C LEU A 796 -15.07 -34.98 -47.50
N ALA A 797 -15.05 -33.86 -46.78
CA ALA A 797 -14.40 -33.76 -45.47
C ALA A 797 -15.01 -34.71 -44.45
N LYS A 798 -16.34 -34.91 -44.45
CA LYS A 798 -16.99 -35.94 -43.62
C LYS A 798 -16.68 -37.38 -44.05
N LYS A 799 -16.42 -37.63 -45.34
CA LYS A 799 -15.93 -38.94 -45.83
C LYS A 799 -14.47 -39.20 -45.47
N LYS A 800 -13.62 -38.16 -45.35
CA LYS A 800 -12.23 -38.23 -44.85
C LYS A 800 -12.11 -38.09 -43.31
N GLN A 801 -13.22 -38.17 -42.57
CA GLN A 801 -13.28 -38.17 -41.09
C GLN A 801 -14.01 -39.40 -40.51
N LYS A 802 -14.34 -40.35 -41.39
CA LYS A 802 -14.51 -41.76 -41.07
C LYS A 802 -13.32 -42.50 -41.67
#